data_AF-A0A8C7C3N1-F1
#
_entry.id   AF-A0A8C7C3N1-F1
#
_cell.length_a   1.000
_cell.length_b   1.000
_cell.length_c   1.000
_cell.angle_alpha   90.00
_cell.angle_beta   90.00
_cell.angle_gamma   90.00
#
_symmetry.space_group_name_H-M   'P 1'
#
loop_
_entity.id
_entity.type
_entity.pdbx_description
1 polymer ?
#
loop_
_entity_poly.entity_id
_entity_poly.type
_entity_poly.pdbx_seq_one_letter_code
_entity_poly.pdbx_strand_id
1 'polypeptide(L)'
;MEGTDDDVPLILTWDDATSGLLSEETERGDENGGGGYDIVNNQVIPTPGPPPNYSSHNASLQQSWEINYQEAAIYLQEGENNDKFFTHPRNPKALAAYLFAHNHLFYMMELLTGLLLMVLSLSEAPAVPSLRLDVYVHATLELLALVMVAFELCMKLRWLGFHTFIRHKRTMVKTCVLLLQFVEAIVVLIRQTSHLRVTRALRPIFLVDCRYCGAVRRNLRQIFQSLPPFIDILLLLLFFMVIFAILGFCLFSPNTSDPYFNTLENSIVSLFVLLTTANFPDVMMPAYSRNRWSCVFFIVYLSIELYFIMNLLLAVVFDTFNGVEKMKFKSLMLHKRSAIDHAFQLLVSRQRPMGLSLKQFDGLMRFYRPRMSARDRFLTYKALNTAGAPMLSLDDFYKFYEVIGLKWKARRSGEHWFDDLPHTTFLIFKGINLLVKSKAFQYTMYVVVAVNGVWILVETYMLNSGFSSSRIVPWSYIVFLTIYGVEVLLKVTGMGPLAYFSSGWNLFDFFVTVFAFLGLIALAFDMEPFYFIVVLRPLQLLRLFKIKQRYRNVLDTMFELFPRMASLGLTLIIFYYSFAIVGMEFFADVVYPNCCNTSTVADSYRQINVTIGNRTVLDEGYYYLNNFDNILSSFVTLFELTVVNNWYITMEGVTSMTTHWSRLYFMTFYIVTMVVMTIIVAFILDAFVFRMNYSRKNKEPLLDPEDENGIVFEAEVSRDEALATLELYKQTCPGLSSLNSLQGVLVAMDRSGSSFLVYLGRRSRTKSDLSMKMYEEEIQEWYAEYSRENLPQSDRSLVERELEIPPPCPDPEPQPNSQGPLSIN
;
A
#
# COMPACT_ATOMS: atom_id res chain seq x y z
N MET A 1 -0.84 -6.28 -46.27
CA MET A 1 -1.56 -5.01 -46.02
C MET A 1 -1.58 -4.85 -44.52
N GLU A 2 -0.51 -4.24 -44.02
CA GLU A 2 -0.21 -4.04 -42.61
C GLU A 2 -1.06 -2.89 -42.09
N GLY A 3 -1.87 -3.16 -41.05
CA GLY A 3 -2.52 -2.17 -40.22
C GLY A 3 -1.73 -2.06 -38.92
N THR A 4 -1.32 -0.84 -38.61
CA THR A 4 -0.48 -0.43 -37.50
C THR A 4 -1.20 -0.51 -36.16
N ASP A 5 -0.57 -1.18 -35.20
CA ASP A 5 -0.88 -1.15 -33.76
C ASP A 5 -0.50 0.23 -33.18
N ASP A 6 -1.49 0.95 -32.65
CA ASP A 6 -1.31 2.11 -31.78
C ASP A 6 -1.97 1.81 -30.43
N ASP A 7 -1.17 1.33 -29.47
CA ASP A 7 -1.53 1.34 -28.04
C ASP A 7 -0.25 1.29 -27.18
N VAL A 8 0.46 2.42 -27.14
CA VAL A 8 1.54 2.70 -26.18
C VAL A 8 1.01 3.66 -25.11
N PRO A 9 1.24 3.41 -23.80
CA PRO A 9 0.77 4.30 -22.75
C PRO A 9 1.51 5.64 -22.84
N LEU A 10 0.76 6.67 -23.23
CA LEU A 10 1.15 8.07 -23.39
C LEU A 10 1.70 8.69 -22.10
N ILE A 11 2.96 8.38 -21.75
CA ILE A 11 3.87 9.22 -20.97
C ILE A 11 5.29 8.96 -21.49
N LEU A 12 5.65 9.64 -22.58
CA LEU A 12 6.99 10.13 -22.96
C LEU A 12 6.89 10.63 -24.41
N THR A 13 6.30 11.80 -24.60
CA THR A 13 6.66 12.64 -25.76
C THR A 13 6.79 14.07 -25.25
N TRP A 14 7.95 14.66 -25.51
CA TRP A 14 8.24 16.08 -25.34
C TRP A 14 7.76 16.90 -26.56
N ASP A 15 6.95 16.30 -27.42
CA ASP A 15 6.48 16.90 -28.67
C ASP A 15 5.12 17.57 -28.46
N ASP A 16 5.15 18.76 -27.88
CA ASP A 16 4.10 19.78 -28.05
C ASP A 16 4.68 21.21 -27.86
N ALA A 17 6.01 21.36 -27.88
CA ALA A 17 6.69 22.63 -27.69
C ALA A 17 6.98 23.40 -28.99
N THR A 18 6.58 22.89 -30.16
CA THR A 18 6.89 23.50 -31.46
C THR A 18 5.76 23.36 -32.47
N SER A 19 4.61 23.97 -32.21
CA SER A 19 3.64 24.29 -33.27
C SER A 19 2.81 25.50 -32.86
N GLY A 20 3.31 26.69 -33.21
CA GLY A 20 2.64 27.96 -32.92
C GLY A 20 3.48 29.13 -33.40
N LEU A 21 3.99 29.07 -34.64
CA LEU A 21 4.66 30.18 -35.30
C LEU A 21 4.25 30.18 -36.77
N LEU A 22 3.66 31.32 -37.18
CA LEU A 22 3.20 31.73 -38.53
C LEU A 22 1.84 31.12 -38.91
N SER A 23 0.80 31.87 -39.28
CA SER A 23 0.71 33.14 -40.00
C SER A 23 -0.69 33.74 -39.89
N GLU A 24 -0.83 35.06 -39.68
CA GLU A 24 -1.77 35.92 -40.43
C GLU A 24 -1.56 37.40 -40.03
N GLU A 25 -1.16 38.19 -41.03
CA GLU A 25 -1.26 39.65 -41.11
C GLU A 25 -2.76 40.01 -40.96
N THR A 26 -3.19 41.06 -40.27
CA THR A 26 -3.24 42.46 -40.76
C THR A 26 -3.78 43.39 -39.66
N GLU A 27 -3.35 44.66 -39.69
CA GLU A 27 -3.95 45.90 -39.11
C GLU A 27 -3.58 46.39 -37.69
N ARG A 28 -2.47 47.18 -37.68
CA ARG A 28 -2.31 48.58 -37.16
C ARG A 28 -2.83 48.99 -35.78
N GLY A 29 -1.89 49.46 -34.93
CA GLY A 29 -2.14 50.51 -33.91
C GLY A 29 -1.15 50.56 -32.74
N ASP A 30 -0.03 51.28 -32.92
CA ASP A 30 0.81 52.05 -31.98
C ASP A 30 1.41 51.48 -30.66
N GLU A 31 2.76 51.50 -30.67
CA GLU A 31 3.74 51.98 -29.68
C GLU A 31 4.12 51.21 -28.38
N ASN A 32 5.39 50.80 -28.40
CA ASN A 32 6.42 50.74 -27.34
C ASN A 32 6.35 49.69 -26.22
N GLY A 33 7.32 48.77 -26.23
CA GLY A 33 7.81 48.07 -25.03
C GLY A 33 8.35 46.65 -25.21
N GLY A 34 9.34 46.44 -26.09
CA GLY A 34 10.05 45.15 -26.20
C GLY A 34 11.23 45.05 -25.21
N GLY A 35 11.17 44.09 -24.28
CA GLY A 35 12.28 43.74 -23.38
C GLY A 35 12.64 42.26 -23.54
N GLY A 36 13.67 41.99 -24.33
CA GLY A 36 14.33 40.68 -24.45
C GLY A 36 15.32 40.41 -23.32
N TYR A 37 15.62 39.14 -23.13
CA TYR A 37 16.57 38.59 -22.17
C TYR A 37 18.00 39.06 -22.47
N ASP A 38 18.67 39.63 -21.46
CA ASP A 38 20.13 39.77 -21.45
C ASP A 38 20.74 39.13 -20.20
N ILE A 39 21.68 38.24 -20.48
CA ILE A 39 22.58 37.56 -19.56
C ILE A 39 23.52 38.63 -18.99
N VAL A 40 23.36 38.98 -17.70
CA VAL A 40 24.27 39.92 -17.04
C VAL A 40 25.60 39.22 -16.73
N ASN A 41 26.54 39.43 -17.63
CA ASN A 41 27.98 39.29 -17.43
C ASN A 41 28.46 40.51 -16.62
N ASN A 42 28.87 40.32 -15.36
CA ASN A 42 29.54 41.39 -14.60
C ASN A 42 31.05 41.13 -14.56
N GLN A 43 31.76 41.61 -15.58
CA GLN A 43 33.15 42.04 -15.43
C GLN A 43 33.14 43.50 -14.97
N VAL A 44 33.57 43.75 -13.74
CA VAL A 44 33.74 45.10 -13.20
C VAL A 44 35.16 45.56 -13.50
N ILE A 45 35.29 46.58 -14.35
CA ILE A 45 36.50 47.40 -14.51
C ILE A 45 36.66 48.24 -13.23
N PRO A 46 37.85 48.29 -12.58
CA PRO A 46 38.00 49.00 -11.32
C PRO A 46 38.11 50.51 -11.56
N THR A 47 37.14 51.28 -11.08
CA THR A 47 37.31 52.72 -10.80
C THR A 47 37.64 52.92 -9.32
N PRO A 48 38.56 53.83 -8.97
CA PRO A 48 38.98 54.02 -7.59
C PRO A 48 37.95 54.89 -6.84
N GLY A 49 37.02 54.23 -6.15
CA GLY A 49 36.11 54.83 -5.17
C GLY A 49 36.18 54.08 -3.82
N PRO A 50 35.79 54.70 -2.70
CA PRO A 50 35.97 54.11 -1.36
C PRO A 50 35.17 52.80 -1.21
N PRO A 51 35.64 51.85 -0.38
CA PRO A 51 35.14 50.48 -0.39
C PRO A 51 33.65 50.39 -0.01
N PRO A 52 32.84 49.57 -0.70
CA PRO A 52 31.46 49.33 -0.30
C PRO A 52 31.40 48.49 0.98
N ASN A 53 30.39 48.74 1.81
CA ASN A 53 30.12 48.03 3.05
C ASN A 53 30.00 46.51 2.83
N TYR A 54 30.98 45.76 3.32
CA TYR A 54 31.06 44.29 3.25
C TYR A 54 29.86 43.55 3.89
N SER A 55 29.11 44.21 4.78
CA SER A 55 27.99 43.60 5.51
C SER A 55 26.71 43.45 4.69
N SER A 56 26.40 44.39 3.78
CA SER A 56 25.19 44.33 2.96
C SER A 56 25.30 43.30 1.84
N HIS A 57 26.50 43.10 1.30
CA HIS A 57 26.77 42.14 0.23
C HIS A 57 26.73 40.68 0.71
N ASN A 58 27.16 40.43 1.96
CA ASN A 58 27.05 39.10 2.58
C ASN A 58 25.59 38.75 2.94
N ALA A 59 24.79 39.73 3.36
CA ALA A 59 23.37 39.51 3.66
C ALA A 59 22.55 39.14 2.41
N SER A 60 22.80 39.81 1.27
CA SER A 60 22.13 39.51 0.00
C SER A 60 22.55 38.15 -0.58
N LEU A 61 23.83 37.79 -0.48
CA LEU A 61 24.33 36.47 -0.86
C LEU A 61 23.74 35.36 0.04
N GLN A 62 23.63 35.59 1.34
CA GLN A 62 23.07 34.64 2.29
C GLN A 62 21.57 34.40 2.04
N GLN A 63 20.80 35.46 1.74
CA GLN A 63 19.41 35.35 1.31
C GLN A 63 19.25 34.60 -0.01
N SER A 64 20.17 34.81 -0.98
CA SER A 64 20.15 34.08 -2.25
C SER A 64 20.37 32.58 -2.06
N TRP A 65 21.29 32.17 -1.19
CA TRP A 65 21.51 30.74 -0.89
C TRP A 65 20.36 30.10 -0.12
N GLU A 66 19.70 30.85 0.77
CA GLU A 66 18.54 30.35 1.52
C GLU A 66 17.37 30.00 0.59
N ILE A 67 17.12 30.84 -0.42
CA ILE A 67 16.14 30.56 -1.47
C ILE A 67 16.52 29.30 -2.25
N ASN A 68 17.79 29.16 -2.67
CA ASN A 68 18.25 27.96 -3.39
C ASN A 68 18.09 26.69 -2.54
N TYR A 69 18.35 26.75 -1.22
CA TYR A 69 18.15 25.60 -0.34
C TYR A 69 16.67 25.23 -0.21
N GLN A 70 15.79 26.22 -0.11
CA GLN A 70 14.36 26.00 -0.06
C GLN A 70 13.84 25.42 -1.39
N GLU A 71 14.29 25.94 -2.52
CA GLU A 71 13.92 25.47 -3.85
C GLU A 71 14.39 24.02 -4.08
N ALA A 72 15.65 23.71 -3.78
CA ALA A 72 16.19 22.35 -3.87
C ALA A 72 15.46 21.37 -2.96
N ALA A 73 15.05 21.80 -1.75
CA ALA A 73 14.24 20.97 -0.86
C ALA A 73 12.85 20.68 -1.46
N ILE A 74 12.25 21.65 -2.15
CA ILE A 74 10.96 21.47 -2.85
C ILE A 74 11.10 20.49 -4.00
N TYR A 75 12.15 20.57 -4.84
CA TYR A 75 12.38 19.59 -5.91
C TYR A 75 12.45 18.16 -5.36
N LEU A 76 13.17 17.95 -4.25
CA LEU A 76 13.26 16.64 -3.62
C LEU A 76 11.90 16.16 -3.05
N GLN A 77 11.09 17.07 -2.53
CA GLN A 77 9.72 16.76 -2.07
C GLN A 77 8.79 16.44 -3.25
N GLU A 78 8.83 17.21 -4.34
CA GLU A 78 8.09 16.95 -5.57
C GLU A 78 8.48 15.61 -6.20
N GLY A 79 9.78 15.30 -6.20
CA GLY A 79 10.33 14.01 -6.62
C GLY A 79 9.79 12.84 -5.80
N GLU A 80 9.76 12.97 -4.48
CA GLU A 80 9.23 11.95 -3.55
C GLU A 80 7.71 11.76 -3.71
N ASN A 81 6.99 12.86 -3.90
CA ASN A 81 5.53 12.87 -4.05
C ASN A 81 5.06 12.43 -5.44
N ASN A 82 5.95 12.41 -6.43
CA ASN A 82 5.62 12.25 -7.85
C ASN A 82 4.68 13.36 -8.34
N ASP A 83 5.00 14.61 -7.96
CA ASP A 83 4.38 15.82 -8.49
C ASP A 83 5.17 16.30 -9.71
N LYS A 84 4.47 16.84 -10.71
CA LYS A 84 5.10 17.21 -11.99
C LYS A 84 5.87 18.53 -11.84
N PHE A 85 7.11 18.58 -12.34
CA PHE A 85 7.98 19.77 -12.20
C PHE A 85 7.47 21.02 -12.94
N PHE A 86 6.53 20.92 -13.89
CA PHE A 86 5.99 22.11 -14.56
C PHE A 86 5.16 23.01 -13.62
N THR A 87 4.70 22.48 -12.48
CA THR A 87 3.96 23.24 -11.44
C THR A 87 4.87 23.79 -10.34
N HIS A 88 6.19 23.76 -10.55
CA HIS A 88 7.17 24.20 -9.57
C HIS A 88 6.97 25.69 -9.21
N PRO A 89 6.93 26.05 -7.90
CA PRO A 89 6.62 27.40 -7.48
C PRO A 89 7.78 28.38 -7.70
N ARG A 90 7.73 29.16 -8.78
CA ARG A 90 8.73 30.21 -9.09
C ARG A 90 8.49 31.55 -8.37
N ASN A 91 7.23 31.84 -8.04
CA ASN A 91 6.81 33.12 -7.46
C ASN A 91 6.55 32.99 -5.95
N PRO A 92 6.76 34.04 -5.12
CA PRO A 92 6.52 33.98 -3.68
C PRO A 92 5.05 33.67 -3.34
N LYS A 93 4.11 34.13 -4.16
CA LYS A 93 2.68 33.80 -4.02
C LYS A 93 2.40 32.32 -4.30
N ALA A 94 3.08 31.73 -5.29
CA ALA A 94 2.95 30.31 -5.63
C ALA A 94 3.62 29.44 -4.57
N LEU A 95 4.76 29.87 -4.04
CA LEU A 95 5.45 29.22 -2.92
C LEU A 95 4.58 29.16 -1.67
N ALA A 96 3.95 30.28 -1.28
CA ALA A 96 3.03 30.30 -0.14
C ALA A 96 1.83 29.36 -0.35
N ALA A 97 1.29 29.28 -1.57
CA ALA A 97 0.21 28.35 -1.90
C ALA A 97 0.67 26.88 -1.87
N TYR A 98 1.86 26.59 -2.39
CA TYR A 98 2.48 25.27 -2.36
C TYR A 98 2.67 24.79 -0.92
N LEU A 99 3.30 25.61 -0.07
CA LEU A 99 3.55 25.29 1.34
C LEU A 99 2.26 25.08 2.13
N PHE A 100 1.20 25.84 1.82
CA PHE A 100 -0.12 25.65 2.43
C PHE A 100 -0.74 24.31 2.01
N ALA A 101 -0.73 23.98 0.72
CA ALA A 101 -1.30 22.75 0.19
C ALA A 101 -0.51 21.48 0.60
N HIS A 102 0.80 21.61 0.84
CA HIS A 102 1.69 20.50 1.21
C HIS A 102 1.87 20.32 2.72
N ASN A 103 1.01 20.94 3.52
CA ASN A 103 1.02 20.75 4.96
C ASN A 103 0.33 19.44 5.36
N HIS A 104 0.86 18.76 6.38
CA HIS A 104 0.28 17.55 6.95
C HIS A 104 -1.16 17.78 7.47
N LEU A 105 -1.47 18.99 7.96
CA LEU A 105 -2.83 19.35 8.38
C LEU A 105 -3.80 19.35 7.19
N PHE A 106 -3.37 19.85 6.03
CA PHE A 106 -4.19 19.85 4.82
C PHE A 106 -4.47 18.41 4.35
N TYR A 107 -3.46 17.53 4.37
CA TYR A 107 -3.65 16.12 4.04
C TYR A 107 -4.57 15.36 5.00
N MET A 108 -4.52 15.69 6.30
CA MET A 108 -5.42 15.10 7.30
C MET A 108 -6.85 15.59 7.13
N MET A 109 -7.04 16.86 6.78
CA MET A 109 -8.35 17.42 6.44
C MET A 109 -8.97 16.73 5.22
N GLU A 110 -8.18 16.49 4.15
CA GLU A 110 -8.65 15.74 2.97
C GLU A 110 -9.11 14.33 3.35
N LEU A 111 -8.29 13.62 4.14
CA LEU A 111 -8.59 12.25 4.55
C LEU A 111 -9.84 12.18 5.44
N LEU A 112 -9.95 13.07 6.41
CA LEU A 112 -11.08 13.10 7.34
C LEU A 112 -12.38 13.46 6.62
N THR A 113 -12.35 14.42 5.70
CA THR A 113 -13.52 14.83 4.91
C THR A 113 -13.98 13.70 3.98
N GLY A 114 -13.03 13.04 3.29
CA GLY A 114 -13.32 11.88 2.45
C GLY A 114 -13.89 10.69 3.24
N LEU A 115 -13.33 10.40 4.42
CA LEU A 115 -13.83 9.35 5.30
C LEU A 115 -15.22 9.69 5.87
N LEU A 116 -15.44 10.93 6.28
CA LEU A 116 -16.73 11.40 6.80
C LEU A 116 -17.84 11.24 5.76
N LEU A 117 -17.59 11.62 4.49
CA LEU A 117 -18.56 11.45 3.39
C LEU A 117 -18.93 9.98 3.14
N MET A 118 -17.97 9.06 3.31
CA MET A 118 -18.20 7.63 3.19
C MET A 118 -19.02 7.09 4.38
N VAL A 119 -18.65 7.46 5.60
CA VAL A 119 -19.32 7.01 6.83
C VAL A 119 -20.73 7.57 6.97
N LEU A 120 -21.02 8.74 6.37
CA LEU A 120 -22.37 9.33 6.39
C LEU A 120 -23.43 8.38 5.81
N SER A 121 -23.05 7.49 4.88
CA SER A 121 -23.92 6.44 4.34
C SER A 121 -24.52 5.50 5.39
N LEU A 122 -23.89 5.35 6.57
CA LEU A 122 -24.45 4.54 7.68
C LEU A 122 -25.71 5.17 8.29
N SER A 123 -25.81 6.50 8.24
CA SER A 123 -26.87 7.28 8.88
C SER A 123 -27.97 7.75 7.91
N GLU A 124 -27.66 7.71 6.62
CA GLU A 124 -28.55 8.10 5.54
C GLU A 124 -29.50 6.95 5.17
N ALA A 125 -30.75 7.26 4.79
CA ALA A 125 -31.68 6.24 4.32
C ALA A 125 -31.13 5.55 3.05
N PRO A 126 -31.15 4.20 2.96
CA PRO A 126 -31.58 3.26 4.00
C PRO A 126 -30.49 3.06 5.09
N ALA A 127 -30.85 3.46 6.32
CA ALA A 127 -29.90 3.67 7.42
C ALA A 127 -29.83 2.46 8.36
N VAL A 128 -28.70 2.31 9.04
CA VAL A 128 -28.61 1.39 10.17
C VAL A 128 -29.56 1.89 11.28
N PRO A 129 -30.50 1.08 11.81
CA PRO A 129 -31.54 1.55 12.71
C PRO A 129 -31.05 2.30 13.96
N SER A 130 -29.88 1.91 14.50
CA SER A 130 -29.27 2.55 15.67
C SER A 130 -28.57 3.90 15.38
N LEU A 131 -28.26 4.18 14.10
CA LEU A 131 -27.51 5.37 13.65
C LEU A 131 -28.35 6.28 12.74
N ARG A 132 -29.66 6.05 12.65
CA ARG A 132 -30.56 6.81 11.80
C ARG A 132 -30.63 8.27 12.26
N LEU A 133 -30.31 9.18 11.35
CA LEU A 133 -30.43 10.62 11.56
C LEU A 133 -31.62 11.18 10.78
N ASP A 134 -32.17 12.30 11.25
CA ASP A 134 -33.18 13.04 10.52
C ASP A 134 -32.63 13.61 9.20
N VAL A 135 -33.52 13.80 8.22
CA VAL A 135 -33.13 14.19 6.85
C VAL A 135 -32.33 15.48 6.80
N TYR A 136 -32.75 16.49 7.55
CA TYR A 136 -32.06 17.77 7.62
C TYR A 136 -30.68 17.66 8.30
N VAL A 137 -30.50 16.76 9.27
CA VAL A 137 -29.21 16.58 9.98
C VAL A 137 -28.18 15.99 9.03
N HIS A 138 -28.48 14.85 8.40
CA HIS A 138 -27.50 14.25 7.51
C HIS A 138 -27.28 15.09 6.25
N ALA A 139 -28.29 15.79 5.72
CA ALA A 139 -28.13 16.67 4.56
C ALA A 139 -27.26 17.90 4.87
N THR A 140 -27.36 18.49 6.07
CA THR A 140 -26.48 19.60 6.48
C THR A 140 -25.04 19.14 6.74
N LEU A 141 -24.85 17.95 7.31
CA LEU A 141 -23.53 17.33 7.44
C LEU A 141 -22.89 17.04 6.07
N GLU A 142 -23.68 16.53 5.11
CA GLU A 142 -23.23 16.32 3.74
C GLU A 142 -22.81 17.64 3.08
N LEU A 143 -23.64 18.68 3.18
CA LEU A 143 -23.33 20.00 2.64
C LEU A 143 -22.04 20.58 3.24
N LEU A 144 -21.86 20.47 4.56
CA LEU A 144 -20.65 20.92 5.25
C LEU A 144 -19.40 20.21 4.71
N ALA A 145 -19.46 18.89 4.55
CA ALA A 145 -18.35 18.11 4.00
C ALA A 145 -18.06 18.47 2.54
N LEU A 146 -19.10 18.68 1.70
CA LEU A 146 -18.91 19.11 0.31
C LEU A 146 -18.31 20.52 0.21
N VAL A 147 -18.66 21.44 1.13
CA VAL A 147 -18.03 22.77 1.21
C VAL A 147 -16.54 22.65 1.55
N MET A 148 -16.17 21.73 2.45
CA MET A 148 -14.75 21.45 2.74
C MET A 148 -14.01 20.92 1.51
N VAL A 149 -14.62 20.00 0.74
CA VAL A 149 -14.05 19.53 -0.54
C VAL A 149 -13.92 20.67 -1.56
N ALA A 150 -14.90 21.57 -1.63
CA ALA A 150 -14.83 22.75 -2.50
C ALA A 150 -13.66 23.66 -2.10
N PHE A 151 -13.47 23.89 -0.80
CA PHE A 151 -12.32 24.64 -0.27
C PHE A 151 -10.98 24.01 -0.65
N GLU A 152 -10.84 22.69 -0.56
CA GLU A 152 -9.64 21.97 -1.01
C GLU A 152 -9.34 22.21 -2.50
N LEU A 153 -10.36 22.10 -3.36
CA LEU A 153 -10.22 22.31 -4.80
C LEU A 153 -9.85 23.76 -5.12
N CYS A 154 -10.43 24.74 -4.42
CA CYS A 154 -10.06 26.14 -4.56
C CYS A 154 -8.58 26.40 -4.19
N MET A 155 -8.08 25.75 -3.13
CA MET A 155 -6.68 25.86 -2.74
C MET A 155 -5.73 25.19 -3.74
N LYS A 156 -6.11 24.03 -4.30
CA LYS A 156 -5.37 23.39 -5.39
C LYS A 156 -5.38 24.23 -6.67
N LEU A 157 -6.51 24.86 -7.01
CA LEU A 157 -6.61 25.78 -8.14
C LEU A 157 -5.68 26.99 -7.97
N ARG A 158 -5.59 27.54 -6.76
CA ARG A 158 -4.67 28.65 -6.44
C ARG A 158 -3.20 28.28 -6.60
N TRP A 159 -2.82 27.03 -6.33
CA TRP A 159 -1.46 26.53 -6.51
C TRP A 159 -1.16 26.19 -7.98
N LEU A 160 -1.98 25.35 -8.61
CA LEU A 160 -1.73 24.79 -9.95
C LEU A 160 -1.96 25.80 -11.09
N GLY A 161 -2.81 26.80 -10.86
CA GLY A 161 -3.31 27.70 -11.89
C GLY A 161 -4.47 27.10 -12.70
N PHE A 162 -5.26 27.97 -13.34
CA PHE A 162 -6.52 27.61 -13.99
C PHE A 162 -6.35 26.65 -15.18
N HIS A 163 -5.42 26.92 -16.08
CA HIS A 163 -5.19 26.11 -17.27
C HIS A 163 -4.76 24.67 -16.92
N THR A 164 -3.80 24.54 -16.00
CA THR A 164 -3.33 23.24 -15.49
C THR A 164 -4.46 22.48 -14.79
N PHE A 165 -5.25 23.18 -13.97
CA PHE A 165 -6.33 22.57 -13.20
C PHE A 165 -7.41 21.95 -14.11
N ILE A 166 -7.78 22.64 -15.20
CA ILE A 166 -8.78 22.15 -16.16
C ILE A 166 -8.23 21.02 -17.02
N ARG A 167 -6.97 21.10 -17.47
CA ARG A 167 -6.35 20.03 -18.28
C ARG A 167 -6.19 18.72 -17.49
N HIS A 168 -6.10 18.80 -16.17
CA HIS A 168 -5.94 17.64 -15.32
C HIS A 168 -7.27 16.87 -15.13
N LYS A 169 -7.44 15.78 -15.89
CA LYS A 169 -8.66 14.94 -15.94
C LYS A 169 -9.23 14.57 -14.56
N ARG A 170 -8.37 14.21 -13.59
CA ARG A 170 -8.81 13.73 -12.27
C ARG A 170 -9.47 14.83 -11.43
N THR A 171 -8.91 16.03 -11.41
CA THR A 171 -9.50 17.17 -10.69
C THR A 171 -10.79 17.62 -11.34
N MET A 172 -10.89 17.52 -12.68
CA MET A 172 -12.14 17.77 -13.39
C MET A 172 -13.24 16.79 -13.01
N VAL A 173 -12.97 15.47 -13.03
CA VAL A 173 -13.96 14.47 -12.60
C VAL A 173 -14.38 14.70 -11.14
N LYS A 174 -13.43 15.01 -10.24
CA LYS A 174 -13.74 15.35 -8.83
C LYS A 174 -14.64 16.59 -8.73
N THR A 175 -14.40 17.62 -9.54
CA THR A 175 -15.23 18.84 -9.58
C THR A 175 -16.64 18.55 -10.12
N CYS A 176 -16.76 17.74 -11.18
CA CYS A 176 -18.07 17.34 -11.72
C CYS A 176 -18.89 16.53 -10.69
N VAL A 177 -18.27 15.55 -10.02
CA VAL A 177 -18.92 14.77 -8.96
C VAL A 177 -19.32 15.64 -7.77
N LEU A 178 -18.45 16.58 -7.36
CA LEU A 178 -18.77 17.56 -6.32
C LEU A 178 -20.00 18.38 -6.68
N LEU A 179 -20.07 18.92 -7.91
CA LEU A 179 -21.20 19.74 -8.35
C LEU A 179 -22.50 18.92 -8.36
N LEU A 180 -22.45 17.70 -8.88
CA LEU A 180 -23.60 16.80 -8.91
C LEU A 180 -24.10 16.45 -7.50
N GLN A 181 -23.21 16.09 -6.58
CA GLN A 181 -23.59 15.79 -5.19
C GLN A 181 -24.07 17.04 -4.43
N PHE A 182 -23.50 18.21 -4.70
CA PHE A 182 -23.91 19.46 -4.07
C PHE A 182 -25.34 19.86 -4.47
N VAL A 183 -25.67 19.74 -5.76
CA VAL A 183 -27.04 19.96 -6.27
C VAL A 183 -28.00 18.99 -5.61
N GLU A 184 -27.66 17.70 -5.54
CA GLU A 184 -28.52 16.69 -4.95
C GLU A 184 -28.73 16.89 -3.45
N ALA A 185 -27.69 17.22 -2.70
CA ALA A 185 -27.78 17.52 -1.27
C ALA A 185 -28.74 18.69 -0.99
N ILE A 186 -28.69 19.74 -1.82
CA ILE A 186 -29.64 20.86 -1.76
C ILE A 186 -31.05 20.41 -2.07
N VAL A 187 -31.24 19.58 -3.12
CA VAL A 187 -32.56 19.04 -3.48
C VAL A 187 -33.16 18.21 -2.34
N VAL A 188 -32.36 17.36 -1.69
CA VAL A 188 -32.80 16.58 -0.51
C VAL A 188 -33.17 17.50 0.65
N LEU A 189 -32.36 18.53 0.90
CA LEU A 189 -32.61 19.51 1.96
C LEU A 189 -33.89 20.32 1.71
N ILE A 190 -34.21 20.67 0.47
CA ILE A 190 -35.44 21.39 0.13
C ILE A 190 -36.66 20.47 0.21
N ARG A 191 -36.56 19.26 -0.35
CA ARG A 191 -37.68 18.31 -0.43
C ARG A 191 -37.99 17.61 0.89
N GLN A 192 -37.06 17.63 1.86
CA GLN A 192 -37.15 16.91 3.14
C GLN A 192 -37.46 15.41 3.00
N THR A 193 -37.20 14.84 1.82
CA THR A 193 -37.43 13.44 1.46
C THR A 193 -36.25 12.96 0.63
N SER A 194 -35.71 11.79 0.99
CA SER A 194 -34.69 11.13 0.19
C SER A 194 -35.34 10.53 -1.05
N HIS A 195 -34.87 10.94 -2.23
CA HIS A 195 -35.18 10.25 -3.48
C HIS A 195 -34.16 9.12 -3.68
N LEU A 196 -34.17 8.46 -4.84
CA LEU A 196 -33.18 7.42 -5.16
C LEU A 196 -31.80 8.05 -5.38
N ARG A 197 -30.84 7.79 -4.50
CA ARG A 197 -29.54 8.50 -4.41
C ARG A 197 -28.36 7.62 -4.85
N VAL A 198 -28.44 7.05 -6.06
CA VAL A 198 -27.37 6.20 -6.63
C VAL A 198 -26.04 6.95 -6.81
N THR A 199 -26.07 8.28 -6.93
CA THR A 199 -24.90 9.15 -7.08
C THR A 199 -23.92 9.05 -5.90
N ARG A 200 -24.40 8.61 -4.72
CA ARG A 200 -23.58 8.31 -3.54
C ARG A 200 -22.49 7.28 -3.84
N ALA A 201 -22.70 6.40 -4.82
CA ALA A 201 -21.71 5.39 -5.25
C ALA A 201 -20.43 6.02 -5.82
N LEU A 202 -20.45 7.31 -6.17
CA LEU A 202 -19.30 8.08 -6.67
C LEU A 202 -18.47 8.74 -5.56
N ARG A 203 -18.96 8.81 -4.30
CA ARG A 203 -18.22 9.37 -3.15
C ARG A 203 -16.81 8.81 -2.92
N PRO A 204 -16.50 7.53 -3.20
CA PRO A 204 -15.15 7.01 -3.02
C PRO A 204 -14.07 7.79 -3.78
N ILE A 205 -14.42 8.54 -4.83
CA ILE A 205 -13.48 9.40 -5.55
C ILE A 205 -12.80 10.42 -4.63
N PHE A 206 -13.50 10.93 -3.63
CA PHE A 206 -12.95 11.91 -2.69
C PHE A 206 -11.86 11.28 -1.82
N LEU A 207 -12.06 10.03 -1.37
CA LEU A 207 -11.07 9.27 -0.61
C LEU A 207 -9.88 8.83 -1.48
N VAL A 208 -10.12 8.42 -2.72
CA VAL A 208 -9.07 7.97 -3.67
C VAL A 208 -8.17 9.13 -4.12
N ASP A 209 -8.71 10.36 -4.21
CA ASP A 209 -7.93 11.55 -4.58
C ASP A 209 -7.02 12.06 -3.45
N CYS A 210 -7.27 11.67 -2.19
CA CYS A 210 -6.44 12.08 -1.04
C CYS A 210 -4.95 11.71 -1.20
N ARG A 211 -4.08 12.50 -0.57
CA ARG A 211 -2.62 12.28 -0.58
C ARG A 211 -2.18 10.94 0.03
N TYR A 212 -2.78 10.53 1.16
CA TYR A 212 -2.45 9.27 1.84
C TYR A 212 -2.90 8.02 1.05
N CYS A 213 -4.04 8.12 0.35
CA CYS A 213 -4.59 7.03 -0.47
C CYS A 213 -3.93 6.92 -1.86
N GLY A 214 -2.75 7.49 -2.05
CA GLY A 214 -2.06 7.46 -3.34
C GLY A 214 -1.71 6.03 -3.81
N ALA A 215 -1.52 5.08 -2.90
CA ALA A 215 -1.33 3.66 -3.24
C ALA A 215 -2.62 3.04 -3.79
N VAL A 216 -3.74 3.21 -3.08
CA VAL A 216 -5.08 2.77 -3.50
C VAL A 216 -5.41 3.29 -4.89
N ARG A 217 -5.16 4.57 -5.15
CA ARG A 217 -5.36 5.20 -6.46
C ARG A 217 -4.54 4.58 -7.57
N ARG A 218 -3.29 4.20 -7.30
CA ARG A 218 -2.41 3.55 -8.28
C ARG A 218 -2.95 2.15 -8.58
N ASN A 219 -3.24 1.36 -7.55
CA ASN A 219 -3.79 0.01 -7.69
C ASN A 219 -5.09 0.03 -8.52
N LEU A 220 -6.02 0.94 -8.20
CA LEU A 220 -7.31 1.07 -8.89
C LEU A 220 -7.12 1.45 -10.38
N ARG A 221 -6.18 2.36 -10.68
CA ARG A 221 -5.83 2.70 -12.07
C ARG A 221 -5.23 1.51 -12.80
N GLN A 222 -4.34 0.75 -12.16
CA GLN A 222 -3.66 -0.40 -12.76
C GLN A 222 -4.67 -1.50 -13.11
N ILE A 223 -5.63 -1.78 -12.23
CA ILE A 223 -6.73 -2.72 -12.48
C ILE A 223 -7.56 -2.31 -13.71
N PHE A 224 -7.87 -1.01 -13.86
CA PHE A 224 -8.59 -0.53 -15.04
C PHE A 224 -7.73 -0.53 -16.32
N GLN A 225 -6.41 -0.34 -16.21
CA GLN A 225 -5.49 -0.40 -17.35
C GLN A 225 -5.26 -1.84 -17.83
N SER A 226 -5.39 -2.84 -16.96
CA SER A 226 -5.35 -4.27 -17.34
C SER A 226 -6.68 -4.81 -17.88
N LEU A 227 -7.74 -3.98 -17.95
CA LEU A 227 -9.07 -4.42 -18.36
C LEU A 227 -9.24 -4.70 -19.88
N PRO A 228 -8.56 -4.00 -20.83
CA PRO A 228 -8.79 -4.25 -22.25
C PRO A 228 -8.49 -5.70 -22.69
N PRO A 229 -7.31 -6.29 -22.39
CA PRO A 229 -7.02 -7.69 -22.74
C PRO A 229 -7.96 -8.69 -22.06
N PHE A 230 -8.49 -8.31 -20.90
CA PHE A 230 -9.49 -9.11 -20.18
C PHE A 230 -10.83 -9.16 -20.93
N ILE A 231 -11.27 -8.04 -21.52
CA ILE A 231 -12.54 -7.97 -22.25
C ILE A 231 -12.52 -8.92 -23.47
N ASP A 232 -11.38 -9.04 -24.16
CA ASP A 232 -11.24 -9.91 -25.32
C ASP A 232 -11.43 -11.41 -24.97
N ILE A 233 -10.79 -11.86 -23.89
CA ILE A 233 -10.91 -13.26 -23.43
C ILE A 233 -12.27 -13.49 -22.76
N LEU A 234 -12.82 -12.49 -22.06
CA LEU A 234 -14.19 -12.56 -21.53
C LEU A 234 -15.20 -12.73 -22.68
N LEU A 235 -15.02 -12.04 -23.80
CA LEU A 235 -15.89 -12.20 -24.98
C LEU A 235 -15.78 -13.63 -25.53
N LEU A 236 -14.58 -14.20 -25.61
CA LEU A 236 -14.38 -15.60 -25.99
C LEU A 236 -15.12 -16.57 -25.05
N LEU A 237 -15.05 -16.35 -23.75
CA LEU A 237 -15.75 -17.13 -22.73
C LEU A 237 -17.27 -17.02 -22.90
N LEU A 238 -17.81 -15.80 -23.03
CA LEU A 238 -19.24 -15.59 -23.23
C LEU A 238 -19.73 -16.24 -24.53
N PHE A 239 -18.89 -16.25 -25.57
CA PHE A 239 -19.19 -16.90 -26.85
C PHE A 239 -19.33 -18.41 -26.73
N PHE A 240 -18.37 -19.10 -26.12
CA PHE A 240 -18.47 -20.56 -25.91
C PHE A 240 -19.63 -20.92 -24.97
N MET A 241 -19.88 -20.11 -23.94
CA MET A 241 -20.99 -20.34 -23.03
C MET A 241 -22.34 -20.26 -23.75
N VAL A 242 -22.53 -19.30 -24.66
CA VAL A 242 -23.76 -19.21 -25.46
C VAL A 242 -23.91 -20.42 -26.38
N ILE A 243 -22.84 -20.92 -26.99
CA ILE A 243 -22.87 -22.15 -27.82
C ILE A 243 -23.32 -23.35 -26.96
N PHE A 244 -22.71 -23.54 -25.80
CA PHE A 244 -23.08 -24.63 -24.89
C PHE A 244 -24.49 -24.46 -24.32
N ALA A 245 -24.96 -23.23 -24.11
CA ALA A 245 -26.32 -22.96 -23.65
C ALA A 245 -27.36 -23.35 -24.70
N ILE A 246 -27.12 -23.02 -25.98
CA ILE A 246 -27.98 -23.42 -27.10
C ILE A 246 -27.98 -24.95 -27.23
N LEU A 247 -26.80 -25.58 -27.18
CA LEU A 247 -26.66 -27.03 -27.25
C LEU A 247 -27.36 -27.74 -26.08
N GLY A 248 -27.16 -27.24 -24.85
CA GLY A 248 -27.78 -27.76 -23.63
C GLY A 248 -29.30 -27.63 -23.66
N PHE A 249 -29.82 -26.49 -24.11
CA PHE A 249 -31.25 -26.30 -24.33
C PHE A 249 -31.81 -27.33 -25.31
N CYS A 250 -31.17 -27.51 -26.49
CA CYS A 250 -31.61 -28.50 -27.47
C CYS A 250 -31.54 -29.95 -26.96
N LEU A 251 -30.56 -30.29 -26.13
CA LEU A 251 -30.37 -31.65 -25.59
C LEU A 251 -31.31 -31.98 -24.42
N PHE A 252 -31.55 -31.04 -23.52
CA PHE A 252 -32.17 -31.31 -22.22
C PHE A 252 -33.57 -30.71 -22.02
N SER A 253 -33.98 -29.73 -22.83
CA SER A 253 -35.33 -29.14 -22.79
C SER A 253 -36.50 -30.14 -22.88
N PRO A 254 -36.40 -31.31 -23.59
CA PRO A 254 -37.48 -32.30 -23.59
C PRO A 254 -37.75 -32.96 -22.23
N ASN A 255 -36.90 -32.75 -21.22
CA ASN A 255 -37.04 -33.35 -19.91
C ASN A 255 -37.83 -32.44 -18.96
N THR A 256 -39.12 -32.74 -18.74
CA THR A 256 -40.00 -31.92 -17.89
C THR A 256 -39.61 -31.91 -16.41
N SER A 257 -38.77 -32.85 -15.95
CA SER A 257 -38.28 -32.91 -14.57
C SER A 257 -37.05 -32.03 -14.32
N ASP A 258 -36.50 -31.39 -15.36
CA ASP A 258 -35.30 -30.57 -15.28
C ASP A 258 -35.69 -29.09 -15.18
N PRO A 259 -35.46 -28.39 -14.05
CA PRO A 259 -35.77 -26.97 -13.95
C PRO A 259 -34.74 -26.06 -14.68
N TYR A 260 -33.55 -26.57 -15.01
CA TYR A 260 -32.40 -25.79 -15.44
C TYR A 260 -32.41 -25.45 -16.94
N PHE A 261 -32.75 -26.42 -17.80
CA PHE A 261 -32.68 -26.28 -19.27
C PHE A 261 -34.04 -26.09 -19.96
N ASN A 262 -35.05 -25.59 -19.23
CA ASN A 262 -36.41 -25.41 -19.75
C ASN A 262 -36.55 -24.27 -20.76
N THR A 263 -35.79 -23.19 -20.59
CA THR A 263 -35.77 -22.02 -21.47
C THR A 263 -34.34 -21.66 -21.82
N LEU A 264 -34.15 -20.92 -22.92
CA LEU A 264 -32.83 -20.45 -23.33
C LEU A 264 -32.20 -19.56 -22.23
N GLU A 265 -32.99 -18.68 -21.61
CA GLU A 265 -32.53 -17.84 -20.51
C GLU A 265 -32.05 -18.67 -19.31
N ASN A 266 -32.86 -19.62 -18.85
CA ASN A 266 -32.48 -20.49 -17.72
C ASN A 266 -31.25 -21.34 -18.04
N SER A 267 -31.09 -21.75 -19.30
CA SER A 267 -29.92 -22.49 -19.77
C SER A 267 -28.65 -21.63 -19.68
N ILE A 268 -28.72 -20.37 -20.14
CA ILE A 268 -27.60 -19.42 -20.06
C ILE A 268 -27.24 -19.14 -18.59
N VAL A 269 -28.23 -18.85 -17.75
CA VAL A 269 -28.01 -18.57 -16.32
C VAL A 269 -27.44 -19.80 -15.61
N SER A 270 -27.99 -20.99 -15.86
CA SER A 270 -27.53 -22.23 -15.22
C SER A 270 -26.09 -22.57 -15.61
N LEU A 271 -25.69 -22.34 -16.87
CA LEU A 271 -24.31 -22.52 -17.30
C LEU A 271 -23.39 -21.43 -16.75
N PHE A 272 -23.83 -20.17 -16.67
CA PHE A 272 -23.05 -19.13 -16.00
C PHE A 272 -22.80 -19.46 -14.52
N VAL A 273 -23.80 -20.01 -13.81
CA VAL A 273 -23.61 -20.49 -12.43
C VAL A 273 -22.70 -21.72 -12.40
N LEU A 274 -22.80 -22.63 -13.37
CA LEU A 274 -21.94 -23.80 -13.48
C LEU A 274 -20.47 -23.44 -13.76
N LEU A 275 -20.21 -22.37 -14.51
CA LEU A 275 -18.88 -21.82 -14.70
C LEU A 275 -18.19 -21.52 -13.37
N THR A 276 -18.97 -21.09 -12.38
CA THR A 276 -18.49 -20.83 -11.00
C THR A 276 -18.45 -22.07 -10.11
N THR A 277 -18.92 -23.22 -10.62
CA THR A 277 -19.11 -24.49 -9.91
C THR A 277 -20.08 -24.46 -8.72
N ALA A 278 -20.86 -23.39 -8.56
CA ALA A 278 -21.73 -23.20 -7.39
C ALA A 278 -22.97 -24.12 -7.36
N ASN A 279 -23.40 -24.65 -8.50
CA ASN A 279 -24.56 -25.54 -8.63
C ASN A 279 -24.20 -26.94 -9.15
N PHE A 280 -22.93 -27.33 -9.10
CA PHE A 280 -22.49 -28.70 -9.39
C PHE A 280 -22.46 -29.50 -8.08
N PRO A 281 -23.09 -30.68 -7.99
CA PRO A 281 -23.57 -31.54 -9.08
C PRO A 281 -25.04 -31.30 -9.52
N ASP A 282 -25.80 -30.49 -8.81
CA ASP A 282 -27.27 -30.42 -8.91
C ASP A 282 -27.80 -30.16 -10.33
N VAL A 283 -27.16 -29.26 -11.09
CA VAL A 283 -27.54 -28.93 -12.48
C VAL A 283 -27.44 -30.12 -13.44
N MET A 284 -26.58 -31.09 -13.15
CA MET A 284 -26.38 -32.28 -14.00
C MET A 284 -27.34 -33.43 -13.64
N MET A 285 -27.79 -33.50 -12.39
CA MET A 285 -28.46 -34.69 -11.85
C MET A 285 -29.74 -35.10 -12.61
N PRO A 286 -30.65 -34.19 -13.01
CA PRO A 286 -31.83 -34.56 -13.79
C PRO A 286 -31.46 -35.24 -15.11
N ALA A 287 -30.49 -34.69 -15.86
CA ALA A 287 -30.03 -35.26 -17.12
C ALA A 287 -29.28 -36.59 -16.92
N TYR A 288 -28.42 -36.67 -15.90
CA TYR A 288 -27.62 -37.85 -15.59
C TYR A 288 -28.47 -39.04 -15.13
N SER A 289 -29.54 -38.79 -14.39
CA SER A 289 -30.48 -39.82 -13.94
C SER A 289 -31.18 -40.50 -15.13
N ARG A 290 -31.40 -39.76 -16.22
CA ARG A 290 -32.04 -40.26 -17.45
C ARG A 290 -31.06 -40.99 -18.36
N ASN A 291 -29.87 -40.42 -18.57
CA ASN A 291 -28.80 -41.08 -19.32
C ASN A 291 -27.44 -40.76 -18.70
N ARG A 292 -26.70 -41.81 -18.34
CA ARG A 292 -25.37 -41.69 -17.73
C ARG A 292 -24.37 -40.98 -18.65
N TRP A 293 -24.56 -41.04 -19.98
CA TRP A 293 -23.71 -40.36 -20.95
C TRP A 293 -23.89 -38.84 -20.98
N SER A 294 -24.97 -38.30 -20.39
CA SER A 294 -25.16 -36.85 -20.29
C SER A 294 -24.07 -36.16 -19.47
N CYS A 295 -23.30 -36.89 -18.64
CA CYS A 295 -22.15 -36.34 -17.94
C CYS A 295 -21.06 -35.81 -18.89
N VAL A 296 -20.95 -36.36 -20.11
CA VAL A 296 -19.93 -35.95 -21.08
C VAL A 296 -20.09 -34.48 -21.44
N PHE A 297 -21.33 -33.99 -21.59
CA PHE A 297 -21.61 -32.58 -21.84
C PHE A 297 -21.01 -31.67 -20.75
N PHE A 298 -21.31 -31.97 -19.49
CA PHE A 298 -20.86 -31.16 -18.35
C PHE A 298 -19.34 -31.27 -18.12
N ILE A 299 -18.76 -32.46 -18.32
CA ILE A 299 -17.31 -32.66 -18.19
C ILE A 299 -16.56 -31.88 -19.28
N VAL A 300 -17.03 -31.92 -20.53
CA VAL A 300 -16.42 -31.15 -21.63
C VAL A 300 -16.58 -29.65 -21.39
N TYR A 301 -17.77 -29.21 -20.97
CA TYR A 301 -18.02 -27.81 -20.60
C TYR A 301 -17.04 -27.32 -19.53
N LEU A 302 -16.95 -28.01 -18.39
CA LEU A 302 -16.04 -27.62 -17.30
C LEU A 302 -14.55 -27.70 -17.70
N SER A 303 -14.18 -28.66 -18.55
CA SER A 303 -12.79 -28.78 -19.01
C SER A 303 -12.37 -27.58 -19.88
N ILE A 304 -13.24 -27.15 -20.79
CA ILE A 304 -12.96 -26.04 -21.71
C ILE A 304 -13.14 -24.70 -21.00
N GLU A 305 -14.29 -24.47 -20.38
CA GLU A 305 -14.67 -23.15 -19.87
C GLU A 305 -13.97 -22.82 -18.54
N LEU A 306 -14.03 -23.74 -17.58
CA LEU A 306 -13.48 -23.50 -16.25
C LEU A 306 -11.96 -23.75 -16.21
N TYR A 307 -11.48 -24.91 -16.65
CA TYR A 307 -10.05 -25.21 -16.46
C TYR A 307 -9.15 -24.56 -17.51
N PHE A 308 -9.61 -24.40 -18.75
CA PHE A 308 -8.81 -23.79 -19.80
C PHE A 308 -9.06 -22.28 -19.91
N ILE A 309 -10.25 -21.85 -20.31
CA ILE A 309 -10.53 -20.44 -20.61
C ILE A 309 -10.44 -19.55 -19.36
N MET A 310 -11.09 -19.91 -18.24
CA MET A 310 -11.02 -19.10 -17.02
C MET A 310 -9.60 -19.00 -16.46
N ASN A 311 -8.81 -20.07 -16.43
CA ASN A 311 -7.43 -19.97 -15.96
C ASN A 311 -6.52 -19.18 -16.92
N LEU A 312 -6.77 -19.26 -18.24
CA LEU A 312 -6.09 -18.41 -19.23
C LEU A 312 -6.40 -16.93 -19.01
N LEU A 313 -7.68 -16.60 -18.78
CA LEU A 313 -8.14 -15.25 -18.46
C LEU A 313 -7.38 -14.69 -17.23
N LEU A 314 -7.28 -15.49 -16.17
CA LEU A 314 -6.54 -15.11 -14.96
C LEU A 314 -5.05 -14.87 -15.23
N ALA A 315 -4.42 -15.71 -16.06
CA ALA A 315 -3.01 -15.57 -16.39
C ALA A 315 -2.71 -14.29 -17.19
N VAL A 316 -3.54 -13.96 -18.18
CA VAL A 316 -3.37 -12.75 -19.01
C VAL A 316 -3.59 -11.49 -18.18
N VAL A 317 -4.60 -11.47 -17.32
CA VAL A 317 -4.82 -10.34 -16.39
C VAL A 317 -3.62 -10.12 -15.47
N PHE A 318 -3.04 -11.20 -14.94
CA PHE A 318 -1.89 -11.10 -14.06
C PHE A 318 -0.63 -10.57 -14.76
N ASP A 319 -0.32 -11.10 -15.95
CA ASP A 319 0.86 -10.69 -16.71
C ASP A 319 0.79 -9.21 -17.14
N THR A 320 -0.37 -8.80 -17.66
CA THR A 320 -0.62 -7.40 -18.02
C THR A 320 -0.55 -6.47 -16.80
N PHE A 321 -1.11 -6.86 -15.66
CA PHE A 321 -1.03 -6.10 -14.42
C PHE A 321 0.43 -5.91 -13.95
N ASN A 322 1.25 -6.98 -13.98
CA ASN A 322 2.66 -6.90 -13.61
C ASN A 322 3.45 -6.00 -14.56
N GLY A 323 3.18 -6.07 -15.87
CA GLY A 323 3.77 -5.17 -16.86
C GLY A 323 3.47 -3.70 -16.56
N VAL A 324 2.21 -3.37 -16.26
CA VAL A 324 1.80 -2.01 -15.87
C VAL A 324 2.44 -1.59 -14.54
N GLU A 325 2.58 -2.49 -13.55
CA GLU A 325 3.27 -2.19 -12.30
C GLU A 325 4.76 -1.88 -12.52
N LYS A 326 5.45 -2.72 -13.29
CA LYS A 326 6.86 -2.56 -13.65
C LYS A 326 7.12 -1.21 -14.31
N MET A 327 6.35 -0.88 -15.36
CA MET A 327 6.47 0.41 -16.05
C MET A 327 6.17 1.58 -15.12
N LYS A 328 5.20 1.43 -14.21
CA LYS A 328 4.91 2.48 -13.23
C LYS A 328 6.04 2.65 -12.22
N PHE A 329 6.68 1.57 -11.79
CA PHE A 329 7.85 1.60 -10.91
C PHE A 329 9.04 2.28 -11.59
N LYS A 330 9.37 1.91 -12.84
CA LYS A 330 10.38 2.58 -13.68
C LYS A 330 10.14 4.09 -13.72
N SER A 331 8.93 4.52 -14.10
CA SER A 331 8.54 5.94 -14.14
C SER A 331 8.72 6.68 -12.81
N LEU A 332 8.35 6.05 -11.68
CA LEU A 332 8.52 6.65 -10.34
C LEU A 332 10.00 6.79 -9.95
N MET A 333 10.82 5.81 -10.32
CA MET A 333 12.25 5.82 -10.02
C MET A 333 12.98 6.89 -10.82
N LEU A 334 12.72 6.97 -12.13
CA LEU A 334 13.31 7.99 -13.01
C LEU A 334 12.87 9.40 -12.60
N HIS A 335 11.63 9.58 -12.18
CA HIS A 335 11.15 10.87 -11.68
C HIS A 335 11.90 11.32 -10.41
N LYS A 336 12.17 10.40 -9.48
CA LYS A 336 13.02 10.69 -8.31
C LYS A 336 14.44 11.05 -8.70
N ARG A 337 15.02 10.34 -9.68
CA ARG A 337 16.36 10.63 -10.18
C ARG A 337 16.43 12.04 -10.78
N SER A 338 15.46 12.40 -11.62
CA SER A 338 15.35 13.74 -12.18
C SER A 338 15.25 14.83 -11.11
N ALA A 339 14.50 14.61 -10.02
CA ALA A 339 14.44 15.56 -8.91
C ALA A 339 15.80 15.76 -8.22
N ILE A 340 16.58 14.66 -8.08
CA ILE A 340 17.94 14.72 -7.54
C ILE A 340 18.85 15.53 -8.47
N ASP A 341 18.75 15.34 -9.79
CA ASP A 341 19.54 16.10 -10.77
C ASP A 341 19.27 17.61 -10.67
N HIS A 342 18.00 18.03 -10.63
CA HIS A 342 17.61 19.44 -10.48
C HIS A 342 18.08 20.01 -9.13
N ALA A 343 17.89 19.27 -8.04
CA ALA A 343 18.33 19.69 -6.71
C ALA A 343 19.86 19.83 -6.64
N PHE A 344 20.61 18.88 -7.22
CA PHE A 344 22.07 18.92 -7.23
C PHE A 344 22.58 20.14 -8.01
N GLN A 345 22.02 20.41 -9.19
CA GLN A 345 22.36 21.58 -10.01
C GLN A 345 22.16 22.91 -9.26
N LEU A 346 21.11 23.02 -8.44
CA LEU A 346 20.83 24.23 -7.63
C LEU A 346 21.77 24.40 -6.43
N LEU A 347 22.23 23.29 -5.85
CA LEU A 347 23.06 23.31 -4.65
C LEU A 347 24.55 23.50 -4.95
N VAL A 348 24.97 23.18 -6.18
CA VAL A 348 26.35 23.29 -6.64
C VAL A 348 26.72 24.74 -6.95
N SER A 349 27.92 25.15 -6.55
CA SER A 349 28.40 26.52 -6.81
C SER A 349 28.94 26.67 -8.25
N ARG A 350 28.75 27.85 -8.88
CA ARG A 350 29.35 28.17 -10.19
C ARG A 350 30.88 28.03 -10.22
N GLN A 351 31.55 28.19 -9.07
CA GLN A 351 33.01 28.08 -8.96
C GLN A 351 33.51 26.63 -8.83
N ARG A 352 32.64 25.69 -8.43
CA ARG A 352 32.97 24.26 -8.25
C ARG A 352 31.78 23.40 -8.67
N PRO A 353 31.64 23.08 -9.97
CA PRO A 353 30.48 22.37 -10.51
C PRO A 353 30.40 20.88 -10.13
N MET A 354 31.49 20.29 -9.62
CA MET A 354 31.63 18.84 -9.49
C MET A 354 31.35 18.28 -8.10
N GLY A 355 30.97 19.11 -7.11
CA GLY A 355 30.80 18.60 -5.74
C GLY A 355 29.98 19.47 -4.80
N LEU A 356 29.19 18.81 -3.96
CA LEU A 356 28.38 19.42 -2.90
C LEU A 356 29.16 19.44 -1.58
N SER A 357 29.27 20.62 -0.97
CA SER A 357 29.92 20.79 0.34
C SER A 357 28.96 20.50 1.52
N LEU A 358 29.53 20.15 2.68
CA LEU A 358 28.76 19.96 3.92
C LEU A 358 27.90 21.19 4.29
N LYS A 359 28.37 22.40 4.01
CA LYS A 359 27.63 23.65 4.28
C LYS A 359 26.35 23.75 3.45
N GLN A 360 26.42 23.40 2.16
CA GLN A 360 25.26 23.42 1.26
C GLN A 360 24.28 22.29 1.59
N PHE A 361 24.80 21.10 1.89
CA PHE A 361 23.99 19.98 2.37
C PHE A 361 23.26 20.31 3.68
N ASP A 362 23.94 20.99 4.62
CA ASP A 362 23.31 21.46 5.85
C ASP A 362 22.17 22.46 5.58
N GLY A 363 22.40 23.40 4.66
CA GLY A 363 21.38 24.36 4.21
C GLY A 363 20.13 23.67 3.67
N LEU A 364 20.30 22.69 2.78
CA LEU A 364 19.21 21.86 2.26
C LEU A 364 18.42 21.16 3.37
N MET A 365 19.13 20.52 4.30
CA MET A 365 18.51 19.71 5.35
C MET A 365 17.65 20.52 6.32
N ARG A 366 17.94 21.81 6.51
CA ARG A 366 17.12 22.71 7.34
C ARG A 366 15.70 22.87 6.78
N PHE A 367 15.54 22.85 5.46
CA PHE A 367 14.23 22.96 4.79
C PHE A 367 13.59 21.60 4.54
N TYR A 368 14.36 20.62 4.06
CA TYR A 368 13.82 19.29 3.75
C TYR A 368 13.40 18.51 5.01
N ARG A 369 14.19 18.57 6.09
CA ARG A 369 13.88 17.94 7.40
C ARG A 369 14.26 18.84 8.59
N PRO A 370 13.42 19.83 8.95
CA PRO A 370 13.76 20.84 9.96
C PRO A 370 13.97 20.27 11.37
N ARG A 371 13.36 19.12 11.71
CA ARG A 371 13.46 18.49 13.04
C ARG A 371 14.74 17.65 13.23
N MET A 372 15.63 17.60 12.24
CA MET A 372 16.81 16.75 12.27
C MET A 372 17.98 17.41 13.02
N SER A 373 18.61 16.67 13.94
CA SER A 373 19.74 17.18 14.72
C SER A 373 20.97 17.42 13.83
N ALA A 374 21.85 18.35 14.24
CA ALA A 374 23.08 18.65 13.51
C ALA A 374 24.02 17.44 13.40
N ARG A 375 24.11 16.65 14.48
CA ARG A 375 24.80 15.36 14.49
C ARG A 375 24.25 14.43 13.41
N ASP A 376 22.94 14.25 13.36
CA ASP A 376 22.34 13.30 12.41
C ASP A 376 22.51 13.79 10.96
N ARG A 377 22.47 15.11 10.72
CA ARG A 377 22.76 15.73 9.41
C ARG A 377 24.18 15.41 8.95
N PHE A 378 25.17 15.57 9.84
CA PHE A 378 26.56 15.19 9.56
C PHE A 378 26.70 13.68 9.27
N LEU A 379 26.08 12.82 10.07
CA LEU A 379 26.11 11.37 9.85
C LEU A 379 25.49 10.98 8.51
N THR A 380 24.38 11.62 8.10
CA THR A 380 23.81 11.37 6.76
C THR A 380 24.71 11.84 5.62
N TYR A 381 25.41 12.96 5.78
CA TYR A 381 26.39 13.41 4.79
C TYR A 381 27.53 12.39 4.65
N LYS A 382 28.06 11.90 5.77
CA LYS A 382 29.12 10.89 5.78
C LYS A 382 28.65 9.56 5.18
N ALA A 383 27.41 9.16 5.44
CA ALA A 383 26.84 7.92 4.89
C ALA A 383 26.57 8.00 3.38
N LEU A 384 26.31 9.19 2.84
CA LEU A 384 26.23 9.40 1.39
C LEU A 384 27.61 9.33 0.73
N ASN A 385 28.65 9.79 1.40
CA ASN A 385 30.01 9.88 0.88
C ASN A 385 30.70 8.52 0.86
N THR A 386 30.36 7.68 -0.12
CA THR A 386 30.98 6.36 -0.25
C THR A 386 32.41 6.42 -0.78
N ALA A 387 32.75 7.48 -1.53
CA ALA A 387 34.09 7.69 -2.08
C ALA A 387 35.12 8.25 -1.07
N GLY A 388 34.69 8.70 0.10
CA GLY A 388 35.57 9.36 1.09
C GLY A 388 36.12 10.72 0.64
N ALA A 389 35.54 11.32 -0.39
CA ALA A 389 35.95 12.60 -0.94
C ALA A 389 35.52 13.76 -0.02
N PRO A 390 36.20 14.93 -0.03
CA PRO A 390 35.78 16.08 0.78
C PRO A 390 34.41 16.67 0.36
N MET A 391 33.92 16.34 -0.84
CA MET A 391 32.66 16.81 -1.42
C MET A 391 31.87 15.62 -1.98
N LEU A 392 30.53 15.71 -1.97
CA LEU A 392 29.66 14.67 -2.53
C LEU A 392 29.56 14.82 -4.06
N SER A 393 29.79 13.73 -4.77
CA SER A 393 29.54 13.60 -6.21
C SER A 393 28.04 13.43 -6.52
N LEU A 394 27.64 13.58 -7.78
CA LEU A 394 26.26 13.29 -8.22
C LEU A 394 25.90 11.82 -8.00
N ASP A 395 26.85 10.90 -8.26
CA ASP A 395 26.66 9.46 -8.09
C ASP A 395 26.43 9.06 -6.62
N ASP A 396 27.17 9.69 -5.69
CA ASP A 396 26.92 9.55 -4.25
C ASP A 396 25.55 10.14 -3.87
N PHE A 397 25.18 11.27 -4.47
CA PHE A 397 23.93 11.96 -4.17
C PHE A 397 22.69 11.23 -4.71
N TYR A 398 22.79 10.35 -5.71
CA TYR A 398 21.66 9.51 -6.13
C TYR A 398 21.10 8.61 -5.02
N LYS A 399 21.93 8.24 -4.04
CA LYS A 399 21.51 7.44 -2.86
C LYS A 399 20.76 8.28 -1.81
N PHE A 400 20.46 9.55 -2.08
CA PHE A 400 19.82 10.49 -1.15
C PHE A 400 18.59 9.91 -0.46
N TYR A 401 17.61 9.41 -1.23
CA TYR A 401 16.35 8.90 -0.68
C TYR A 401 16.52 7.64 0.18
N GLU A 402 17.58 6.87 -0.03
CA GLU A 402 17.87 5.67 0.75
C GLU A 402 18.50 6.01 2.11
N VAL A 403 19.40 6.99 2.13
CA VAL A 403 20.16 7.37 3.33
C VAL A 403 19.37 8.30 4.24
N ILE A 404 18.54 9.19 3.69
CA ILE A 404 17.78 10.16 4.49
C ILE A 404 16.74 9.51 5.42
N GLY A 405 16.34 8.27 5.12
CA GLY A 405 15.44 7.47 5.96
C GLY A 405 16.08 6.90 7.24
N LEU A 406 17.40 6.97 7.37
CA LEU A 406 18.14 6.36 8.48
C LEU A 406 17.93 7.14 9.79
N LYS A 407 17.67 6.39 10.87
CA LYS A 407 17.69 6.91 12.23
C LYS A 407 19.00 6.51 12.90
N TRP A 408 19.79 7.50 13.28
CA TRP A 408 21.11 7.30 13.87
C TRP A 408 21.04 7.07 15.37
N LYS A 409 21.71 6.02 15.84
CA LYS A 409 21.93 5.75 17.27
C LYS A 409 23.41 5.45 17.48
N ALA A 410 23.99 5.95 18.57
CA ALA A 410 25.34 5.57 18.95
C ALA A 410 25.36 4.07 19.30
N ARG A 411 26.42 3.35 18.89
CA ARG A 411 26.67 1.97 19.32
C ARG A 411 27.06 2.01 20.80
N ARG A 412 26.07 1.94 21.69
CA ARG A 412 26.31 1.85 23.13
C ARG A 412 26.68 0.40 23.47
N SER A 413 27.94 0.15 23.77
CA SER A 413 28.38 -1.13 24.32
C SER A 413 27.92 -1.25 25.78
N GLY A 414 26.70 -1.75 26.00
CA GLY A 414 26.35 -2.40 27.26
C GLY A 414 26.04 -1.53 28.48
N GLU A 415 25.53 -0.31 28.35
CA GLU A 415 24.88 0.38 29.48
C GLU A 415 23.58 -0.37 29.81
N HIS A 416 23.62 -1.23 30.83
CA HIS A 416 22.42 -1.82 31.39
C HIS A 416 21.67 -0.74 32.19
N TRP A 417 20.34 -0.74 32.13
CA TRP A 417 19.52 0.25 32.86
C TRP A 417 19.74 0.23 34.38
N PHE A 418 20.35 -0.83 34.89
CA PHE A 418 20.67 -1.06 36.29
C PHE A 418 22.14 -0.77 36.65
N ASP A 419 22.96 -0.25 35.74
CA ASP A 419 24.36 0.09 36.04
C ASP A 419 24.49 1.27 37.03
N ASP A 420 23.45 2.13 37.12
CA ASP A 420 23.38 3.25 38.07
C ASP A 420 22.84 2.85 39.46
N LEU A 421 22.49 1.57 39.67
CA LEU A 421 21.87 1.09 40.91
C LEU A 421 22.93 0.67 41.96
N PRO A 422 22.61 0.78 43.27
CA PRO A 422 23.52 0.36 44.33
C PRO A 422 23.91 -1.13 44.22
N HIS A 423 25.09 -1.49 44.74
CA HIS A 423 25.73 -2.78 44.50
C HIS A 423 24.85 -4.02 44.81
N THR A 424 23.95 -3.95 45.80
CA THR A 424 23.04 -5.04 46.16
C THR A 424 21.96 -5.29 45.12
N THR A 425 21.33 -4.23 44.60
CA THR A 425 20.30 -4.33 43.55
C THR A 425 20.93 -4.63 42.19
N PHE A 426 22.13 -4.11 41.93
CA PHE A 426 22.92 -4.46 40.74
C PHE A 426 23.12 -5.98 40.62
N LEU A 427 23.49 -6.65 41.72
CA LEU A 427 23.72 -8.10 41.71
C LEU A 427 22.44 -8.89 41.37
N ILE A 428 21.29 -8.45 41.88
CA ILE A 428 19.97 -9.05 41.61
C ILE A 428 19.61 -8.92 40.13
N PHE A 429 19.67 -7.70 39.58
CA PHE A 429 19.34 -7.48 38.17
C PHE A 429 20.33 -8.14 37.21
N LYS A 430 21.62 -8.19 37.57
CA LYS A 430 22.63 -8.95 36.82
C LYS A 430 22.32 -10.45 36.80
N GLY A 431 21.87 -11.01 37.93
CA GLY A 431 21.40 -12.39 38.02
C GLY A 431 20.16 -12.66 37.16
N ILE A 432 19.16 -11.77 37.20
CA ILE A 432 17.95 -11.88 36.37
C ILE A 432 18.30 -11.79 34.88
N ASN A 433 19.17 -10.85 34.48
CA ASN A 433 19.63 -10.71 33.10
C ASN A 433 20.33 -11.99 32.61
N LEU A 434 21.20 -12.59 33.44
CA LEU A 434 21.88 -13.84 33.12
C LEU A 434 20.89 -15.01 32.97
N LEU A 435 19.90 -15.10 33.86
CA LEU A 435 18.87 -16.13 33.82
C LEU A 435 18.00 -15.99 32.56
N VAL A 436 17.51 -14.80 32.26
CA VAL A 436 16.63 -14.53 31.12
C VAL A 436 17.34 -14.74 29.78
N LYS A 437 18.63 -14.40 29.69
CA LYS A 437 19.45 -14.64 28.47
C LYS A 437 19.88 -16.10 28.32
N SER A 438 19.71 -16.94 29.34
CA SER A 438 20.08 -18.35 29.24
C SER A 438 19.20 -19.09 28.21
N LYS A 439 19.82 -19.97 27.42
CA LYS A 439 19.09 -20.85 26.49
C LYS A 439 18.10 -21.76 27.23
N ALA A 440 18.47 -22.19 28.44
CA ALA A 440 17.63 -23.03 29.29
C ALA A 440 16.28 -22.35 29.61
N PHE A 441 16.28 -21.07 29.99
CA PHE A 441 15.04 -20.33 30.26
C PHE A 441 14.11 -20.29 29.04
N GLN A 442 14.66 -20.06 27.84
CA GLN A 442 13.87 -20.07 26.60
C GLN A 442 13.24 -21.45 26.31
N TYR A 443 14.02 -22.53 26.43
CA TYR A 443 13.49 -23.89 26.23
C TYR A 443 12.44 -24.25 27.28
N THR A 444 12.62 -23.89 28.54
CA THR A 444 11.61 -24.10 29.59
C THR A 444 10.30 -23.43 29.23
N MET A 445 10.32 -22.18 28.75
CA MET A 445 9.10 -21.49 28.33
C MET A 445 8.42 -22.17 27.13
N TYR A 446 9.19 -22.67 26.16
CA TYR A 446 8.61 -23.46 25.07
C TYR A 446 7.95 -24.75 25.54
N VAL A 447 8.54 -25.45 26.51
CA VAL A 447 7.95 -26.64 27.13
C VAL A 447 6.65 -26.27 27.85
N VAL A 448 6.61 -25.18 28.60
CA VAL A 448 5.39 -24.68 29.26
C VAL A 448 4.28 -24.43 28.25
N VAL A 449 4.58 -23.74 27.14
CA VAL A 449 3.60 -23.48 26.06
C VAL A 449 3.09 -24.78 25.44
N ALA A 450 3.98 -25.75 25.19
CA ALA A 450 3.59 -27.05 24.64
C ALA A 450 2.69 -27.84 25.61
N VAL A 451 3.03 -27.87 26.90
CA VAL A 451 2.22 -28.52 27.94
C VAL A 451 0.85 -27.86 28.06
N ASN A 452 0.79 -26.52 28.02
CA ASN A 452 -0.48 -25.79 28.00
C ASN A 452 -1.33 -26.17 26.77
N GLY A 453 -0.72 -26.26 25.58
CA GLY A 453 -1.42 -26.69 24.37
C GLY A 453 -2.01 -28.09 24.47
N VAL A 454 -1.23 -29.05 24.98
CA VAL A 454 -1.72 -30.42 25.24
C VAL A 454 -2.82 -30.42 26.29
N TRP A 455 -2.68 -29.63 27.35
CA TRP A 455 -3.70 -29.50 28.38
C TRP A 455 -5.02 -28.97 27.82
N ILE A 456 -4.99 -27.88 27.05
CA ILE A 456 -6.17 -27.31 26.38
C ILE A 456 -6.83 -28.37 25.50
N LEU A 457 -6.05 -29.13 24.74
CA LEU A 457 -6.58 -30.19 23.86
C LEU A 457 -7.26 -31.32 24.65
N VAL A 458 -6.64 -31.80 25.72
CA VAL A 458 -7.23 -32.83 26.60
C VAL A 458 -8.49 -32.30 27.28
N GLU A 459 -8.45 -31.07 27.80
CA GLU A 459 -9.60 -30.42 28.43
C GLU A 459 -10.77 -30.28 27.45
N THR A 460 -10.51 -29.86 26.20
CA THR A 460 -11.55 -29.80 25.16
C THR A 460 -12.14 -31.16 24.83
N TYR A 461 -11.32 -32.21 24.79
CA TYR A 461 -11.79 -33.57 24.51
C TYR A 461 -12.62 -34.14 25.67
N MET A 462 -12.23 -33.89 26.92
CA MET A 462 -12.96 -34.32 28.11
C MET A 462 -14.26 -33.55 28.30
N LEU A 463 -14.32 -32.28 27.88
CA LEU A 463 -15.49 -31.41 27.96
C LEU A 463 -16.42 -31.50 26.74
N ASN A 464 -16.45 -32.65 26.05
CA ASN A 464 -17.24 -32.90 24.81
C ASN A 464 -18.76 -32.62 24.95
N SER A 465 -19.24 -32.20 26.13
CA SER A 465 -20.62 -31.78 26.42
C SER A 465 -20.81 -30.30 26.84
N GLY A 466 -19.81 -29.41 26.70
CA GLY A 466 -20.05 -27.96 26.90
C GLY A 466 -18.87 -27.16 27.41
N PHE A 467 -17.86 -26.93 26.57
CA PHE A 467 -16.68 -26.12 26.87
C PHE A 467 -16.99 -24.66 27.27
N SER A 468 -18.16 -24.14 26.90
CA SER A 468 -18.50 -22.71 27.04
C SER A 468 -19.60 -22.39 28.06
N SER A 469 -20.18 -23.39 28.74
CA SER A 469 -21.29 -23.17 29.68
C SER A 469 -20.87 -23.10 31.16
N SER A 470 -19.62 -23.42 31.50
CA SER A 470 -19.16 -23.26 32.88
C SER A 470 -18.64 -21.83 33.10
N ARG A 471 -19.36 -21.05 33.91
CA ARG A 471 -18.95 -19.71 34.41
C ARG A 471 -17.64 -19.74 35.22
N ILE A 472 -17.14 -20.92 35.57
CA ILE A 472 -15.97 -21.12 36.41
C ILE A 472 -14.71 -21.13 35.53
N VAL A 473 -13.78 -20.21 35.80
CA VAL A 473 -12.45 -20.19 35.19
C VAL A 473 -11.68 -21.44 35.63
N PRO A 474 -11.15 -22.24 34.69
CA PRO A 474 -10.30 -23.38 35.03
C PRO A 474 -9.08 -22.94 35.83
N TRP A 475 -8.79 -23.60 36.95
CA TRP A 475 -7.60 -23.30 37.77
C TRP A 475 -6.30 -23.42 36.96
N SER A 476 -6.27 -24.34 35.98
CA SER A 476 -5.16 -24.51 35.04
C SER A 476 -4.86 -23.23 34.26
N TYR A 477 -5.88 -22.49 33.84
CA TYR A 477 -5.72 -21.22 33.12
C TYR A 477 -5.02 -20.17 34.00
N ILE A 478 -5.40 -20.09 35.28
CA ILE A 478 -4.77 -19.16 36.24
C ILE A 478 -3.29 -19.55 36.45
N VAL A 479 -2.99 -20.85 36.55
CA VAL A 479 -1.61 -21.34 36.67
C VAL A 479 -0.76 -20.96 35.45
N PHE A 480 -1.24 -21.21 34.23
CA PHE A 480 -0.47 -20.85 33.03
C PHE A 480 -0.33 -19.33 32.87
N LEU A 481 -1.39 -18.57 33.14
CA LEU A 481 -1.37 -17.11 33.05
C LEU A 481 -0.39 -16.48 34.05
N THR A 482 -0.32 -17.01 35.28
CA THR A 482 0.66 -16.54 36.28
C THR A 482 2.09 -16.87 35.85
N ILE A 483 2.36 -18.05 35.27
CA ILE A 483 3.68 -18.39 34.72
C ILE A 483 4.08 -17.40 33.61
N TYR A 484 3.17 -17.09 32.67
CA TYR A 484 3.44 -16.11 31.61
C TYR A 484 3.59 -14.68 32.14
N GLY A 485 2.84 -14.30 33.17
CA GLY A 485 2.99 -13.01 33.84
C GLY A 485 4.38 -12.85 34.47
N VAL A 486 4.83 -13.88 35.19
CA VAL A 486 6.18 -13.91 35.80
C VAL A 486 7.26 -13.89 34.73
N GLU A 487 7.10 -14.65 33.64
CA GLU A 487 8.03 -14.62 32.50
C GLU A 487 8.22 -13.21 31.96
N VAL A 488 7.12 -12.49 31.67
CA VAL A 488 7.14 -11.13 31.13
C VAL A 488 7.80 -10.16 32.12
N LEU A 489 7.47 -10.25 33.41
CA LEU A 489 8.09 -9.41 34.45
C LEU A 489 9.61 -9.64 34.55
N LEU A 490 10.05 -10.91 34.54
CA LEU A 490 11.48 -11.25 34.55
C LEU A 490 12.20 -10.73 33.30
N LYS A 491 11.60 -10.87 32.11
CA LYS A 491 12.20 -10.36 30.87
C LYS A 491 12.30 -8.84 30.83
N VAL A 492 11.24 -8.13 31.22
CA VAL A 492 11.22 -6.65 31.25
C VAL A 492 12.26 -6.10 32.24
N THR A 493 12.38 -6.72 33.41
CA THR A 493 13.36 -6.31 34.43
C THR A 493 14.79 -6.68 34.05
N GLY A 494 15.03 -7.88 33.50
CA GLY A 494 16.36 -8.36 33.14
C GLY A 494 16.97 -7.71 31.90
N MET A 495 16.18 -7.47 30.85
CA MET A 495 16.66 -6.83 29.61
C MET A 495 16.53 -5.31 29.65
N GLY A 496 15.60 -4.79 30.47
CA GLY A 496 15.19 -3.39 30.48
C GLY A 496 14.01 -3.13 29.52
N PRO A 497 13.10 -2.19 29.84
CA PRO A 497 11.90 -1.95 29.03
C PRO A 497 12.20 -1.61 27.56
N LEU A 498 13.22 -0.79 27.31
CA LEU A 498 13.59 -0.33 25.96
C LEU A 498 14.10 -1.47 25.07
N ALA A 499 14.88 -2.40 25.62
CA ALA A 499 15.37 -3.57 24.89
C ALA A 499 14.33 -4.69 24.84
N TYR A 500 13.41 -4.76 25.79
CA TYR A 500 12.31 -5.72 25.73
C TYR A 500 11.33 -5.39 24.59
N PHE A 501 10.91 -4.12 24.50
CA PHE A 501 9.95 -3.65 23.48
C PHE A 501 10.57 -3.43 22.09
N SER A 502 11.88 -3.58 21.92
CA SER A 502 12.52 -3.55 20.59
C SER A 502 12.17 -4.80 19.76
N SER A 503 11.96 -5.94 20.42
CA SER A 503 11.63 -7.20 19.75
C SER A 503 10.11 -7.36 19.58
N GLY A 504 9.66 -7.51 18.32
CA GLY A 504 8.24 -7.69 17.99
C GLY A 504 7.61 -8.93 18.65
N TRP A 505 8.41 -9.98 18.87
CA TRP A 505 7.96 -11.22 19.50
C TRP A 505 7.76 -11.08 21.02
N ASN A 506 8.58 -10.27 21.69
CA ASN A 506 8.39 -9.93 23.11
C ASN A 506 7.20 -8.97 23.29
N LEU A 507 7.02 -8.03 22.34
CA LEU A 507 5.85 -7.16 22.29
C LEU A 507 4.55 -7.96 22.14
N PHE A 508 4.52 -8.97 21.27
CA PHE A 508 3.40 -9.90 21.13
C PHE A 508 3.12 -10.66 22.44
N ASP A 509 4.14 -11.25 23.08
CA ASP A 509 3.97 -11.97 24.35
C ASP A 509 3.40 -11.06 25.44
N PHE A 510 3.88 -9.82 25.51
CA PHE A 510 3.39 -8.82 26.44
C PHE A 510 1.92 -8.51 26.21
N PHE A 511 1.52 -8.20 24.97
CA PHE A 511 0.12 -7.89 24.67
C PHE A 511 -0.81 -9.07 24.94
N VAL A 512 -0.45 -10.28 24.52
CA VAL A 512 -1.28 -11.47 24.78
C VAL A 512 -1.42 -11.73 26.29
N THR A 513 -0.36 -11.54 27.06
CA THR A 513 -0.39 -11.72 28.53
C THR A 513 -1.22 -10.64 29.21
N VAL A 514 -1.03 -9.36 28.84
CA VAL A 514 -1.79 -8.23 29.39
C VAL A 514 -3.27 -8.35 29.04
N PHE A 515 -3.60 -8.71 27.79
CA PHE A 515 -4.98 -8.92 27.37
C PHE A 515 -5.64 -10.06 28.13
N ALA A 516 -4.92 -11.16 28.37
CA ALA A 516 -5.41 -12.28 29.19
C ALA A 516 -5.64 -11.89 30.67
N PHE A 517 -4.77 -11.08 31.26
CA PHE A 517 -5.00 -10.50 32.59
C PHE A 517 -6.20 -9.56 32.62
N LEU A 518 -6.36 -8.70 31.60
CA LEU A 518 -7.51 -7.81 31.49
C LEU A 518 -8.82 -8.60 31.40
N GLY A 519 -8.85 -9.68 30.63
CA GLY A 519 -10.00 -10.60 30.56
C GLY A 519 -10.32 -11.27 31.89
N LEU A 520 -9.29 -11.72 32.64
CA LEU A 520 -9.48 -12.33 33.96
C LEU A 520 -10.00 -11.31 34.99
N ILE A 521 -9.47 -10.09 34.98
CA ILE A 521 -9.91 -8.99 35.86
C ILE A 521 -11.34 -8.59 35.52
N ALA A 522 -11.67 -8.41 34.25
CA ALA A 522 -13.03 -8.06 33.81
C ALA A 522 -14.05 -9.13 34.23
N LEU A 523 -13.68 -10.41 34.13
CA LEU A 523 -14.52 -11.51 34.59
C LEU A 523 -14.67 -11.53 36.12
N ALA A 524 -13.62 -11.17 36.87
CA ALA A 524 -13.70 -11.03 38.33
C ALA A 524 -14.62 -9.88 38.78
N PHE A 525 -14.86 -8.89 37.90
CA PHE A 525 -15.84 -7.82 38.08
C PHE A 525 -17.22 -8.14 37.47
N ASP A 526 -17.50 -9.39 37.13
CA ASP A 526 -18.77 -9.85 36.51
C ASP A 526 -19.14 -9.14 35.19
N MET A 527 -18.14 -8.64 34.44
CA MET A 527 -18.37 -8.01 33.15
C MET A 527 -18.50 -9.09 32.05
N GLU A 528 -19.69 -9.68 31.91
CA GLU A 528 -19.98 -10.81 31.02
C GLU A 528 -19.50 -10.67 29.56
N PRO A 529 -19.59 -9.47 28.91
CA PRO A 529 -19.15 -9.32 27.53
C PRO A 529 -17.66 -9.57 27.31
N PHE A 530 -16.82 -9.59 28.34
CA PHE A 530 -15.37 -9.82 28.22
C PHE A 530 -14.97 -11.30 28.31
N TYR A 531 -15.92 -12.22 28.53
CA TYR A 531 -15.63 -13.65 28.61
C TYR A 531 -14.93 -14.20 27.34
N PHE A 532 -15.19 -13.63 26.16
CA PHE A 532 -14.52 -14.02 24.91
C PHE A 532 -12.99 -13.94 25.01
N ILE A 533 -12.44 -13.04 25.85
CA ILE A 533 -10.99 -12.92 26.05
C ILE A 533 -10.40 -14.21 26.64
N VAL A 534 -11.13 -14.85 27.56
CA VAL A 534 -10.74 -16.15 28.14
C VAL A 534 -10.84 -17.26 27.10
N VAL A 535 -11.82 -17.18 26.18
CA VAL A 535 -11.98 -18.11 25.06
C VAL A 535 -10.79 -18.02 24.09
N LEU A 536 -10.16 -16.85 23.96
CA LEU A 536 -8.96 -16.64 23.13
C LEU A 536 -7.65 -17.21 23.72
N ARG A 537 -7.71 -17.98 24.81
CA ARG A 537 -6.54 -18.67 25.41
C ARG A 537 -5.67 -19.47 24.41
N PRO A 538 -6.17 -20.10 23.32
CA PRO A 538 -5.32 -20.79 22.36
C PRO A 538 -4.37 -19.86 21.59
N LEU A 539 -4.62 -18.53 21.54
CA LEU A 539 -3.69 -17.57 20.93
C LEU A 539 -2.31 -17.58 21.59
N GLN A 540 -2.22 -18.01 22.85
CA GLN A 540 -0.95 -18.18 23.57
C GLN A 540 -0.06 -19.25 22.91
N LEU A 541 -0.64 -20.21 22.19
CA LEU A 541 0.09 -21.26 21.47
C LEU A 541 0.82 -20.74 20.23
N LEU A 542 0.46 -19.56 19.71
CA LEU A 542 1.18 -18.90 18.62
C LEU A 542 2.65 -18.62 18.98
N ARG A 543 2.99 -18.60 20.29
CA ARG A 543 4.38 -18.53 20.77
C ARG A 543 5.23 -19.71 20.28
N LEU A 544 4.63 -20.87 20.04
CA LEU A 544 5.33 -22.05 19.54
C LEU A 544 5.87 -21.85 18.11
N PHE A 545 5.25 -20.95 17.32
CA PHE A 545 5.73 -20.64 15.97
C PHE A 545 7.11 -19.97 15.98
N LYS A 546 7.55 -19.42 17.12
CA LYS A 546 8.90 -18.88 17.29
C LYS A 546 10.01 -19.94 17.18
N ILE A 547 9.69 -21.21 17.42
CA ILE A 547 10.68 -22.30 17.45
C ILE A 547 11.24 -22.58 16.05
N LYS A 548 10.36 -22.61 15.04
CA LYS A 548 10.76 -22.95 13.67
C LYS A 548 11.03 -21.69 12.88
N GLN A 549 12.28 -21.53 12.40
CA GLN A 549 12.68 -20.39 11.57
C GLN A 549 11.74 -20.15 10.38
N ARG A 550 11.23 -21.21 9.75
CA ARG A 550 10.33 -21.09 8.59
C ARG A 550 9.05 -20.29 8.92
N TYR A 551 8.48 -20.48 10.11
CA TYR A 551 7.28 -19.76 10.54
C TYR A 551 7.60 -18.31 10.91
N ARG A 552 8.77 -18.06 11.53
CA ARG A 552 9.26 -16.69 11.77
C ARG A 552 9.38 -15.91 10.47
N ASN A 553 10.08 -16.48 9.49
CA ASN A 553 10.24 -15.85 8.17
C ASN A 553 8.89 -15.51 7.53
N VAL A 554 7.90 -16.41 7.60
CA VAL A 554 6.53 -16.22 7.07
C VAL A 554 5.79 -15.08 7.78
N LEU A 555 5.90 -14.96 9.10
CA LEU A 555 5.25 -13.90 9.85
C LEU A 555 5.96 -12.55 9.64
N ASP A 556 7.30 -12.55 9.59
CA ASP A 556 8.07 -11.36 9.28
C ASP A 556 7.77 -10.86 7.85
N THR A 557 7.62 -11.78 6.87
CA THR A 557 7.18 -11.42 5.50
C THR A 557 5.80 -10.81 5.53
N MET A 558 4.87 -11.39 6.31
CA MET A 558 3.49 -10.93 6.38
C MET A 558 3.37 -9.53 6.98
N PHE A 559 4.06 -9.26 8.11
CA PHE A 559 4.05 -7.94 8.74
C PHE A 559 4.76 -6.87 7.90
N GLU A 560 5.82 -7.23 7.18
CA GLU A 560 6.49 -6.31 6.24
C GLU A 560 5.59 -5.95 5.04
N LEU A 561 4.81 -6.90 4.54
CA LEU A 561 3.89 -6.69 3.40
C LEU A 561 2.51 -6.16 3.81
N PHE A 562 2.17 -6.14 5.11
CA PHE A 562 0.84 -5.75 5.59
C PHE A 562 0.36 -4.37 5.10
N PRO A 563 1.18 -3.29 5.10
CA PRO A 563 0.73 -2.00 4.57
C PRO A 563 0.34 -2.05 3.09
N ARG A 564 1.01 -2.92 2.30
CA ARG A 564 0.70 -3.16 0.88
C ARG A 564 -0.63 -3.90 0.76
N MET A 565 -0.82 -4.97 1.55
CA MET A 565 -2.07 -5.73 1.60
C MET A 565 -3.26 -4.85 2.02
N ALA A 566 -3.09 -4.01 3.04
CA ALA A 566 -4.12 -3.08 3.50
C ALA A 566 -4.55 -2.10 2.39
N SER A 567 -3.60 -1.61 1.57
CA SER A 567 -3.92 -0.72 0.45
C SER A 567 -4.73 -1.40 -0.66
N LEU A 568 -4.51 -2.70 -0.90
CA LEU A 568 -5.29 -3.50 -1.85
C LEU A 568 -6.66 -3.88 -1.27
N GLY A 569 -6.72 -4.26 0.00
CA GLY A 569 -7.99 -4.50 0.70
C GLY A 569 -8.88 -3.26 0.71
N LEU A 570 -8.30 -2.07 0.86
CA LEU A 570 -9.05 -0.82 0.75
C LEU A 570 -9.57 -0.57 -0.68
N THR A 571 -8.83 -0.99 -1.72
CA THR A 571 -9.34 -0.98 -3.11
C THR A 571 -10.57 -1.89 -3.27
N LEU A 572 -10.57 -3.09 -2.69
CA LEU A 572 -11.73 -3.98 -2.68
C LEU A 572 -12.93 -3.36 -1.94
N ILE A 573 -12.71 -2.77 -0.77
CA ILE A 573 -13.77 -2.08 0.00
C ILE A 573 -14.39 -0.93 -0.82
N ILE A 574 -13.62 -0.23 -1.65
CA ILE A 574 -14.16 0.81 -2.55
C ILE A 574 -15.12 0.21 -3.58
N PHE A 575 -14.80 -0.94 -4.17
CA PHE A 575 -15.72 -1.65 -5.07
C PHE A 575 -16.98 -2.08 -4.32
N TYR A 576 -16.84 -2.67 -3.12
CA TYR A 576 -17.98 -3.05 -2.29
C TYR A 576 -18.87 -1.86 -1.96
N TYR A 577 -18.30 -0.71 -1.63
CA TYR A 577 -19.07 0.50 -1.36
C TYR A 577 -19.95 0.91 -2.55
N SER A 578 -19.39 0.96 -3.75
CA SER A 578 -20.16 1.34 -4.94
C SER A 578 -21.29 0.34 -5.24
N PHE A 579 -21.01 -0.97 -5.16
CA PHE A 579 -22.03 -2.01 -5.37
C PHE A 579 -23.08 -2.06 -4.27
N ALA A 580 -22.69 -1.83 -3.01
CA ALA A 580 -23.60 -1.84 -1.87
C ALA A 580 -24.58 -0.66 -1.94
N ILE A 581 -24.11 0.55 -2.29
CA ILE A 581 -25.01 1.70 -2.50
C ILE A 581 -26.03 1.40 -3.60
N VAL A 582 -25.59 0.87 -4.74
CA VAL A 582 -26.50 0.47 -5.82
C VAL A 582 -27.49 -0.60 -5.33
N GLY A 583 -27.00 -1.63 -4.63
CA GLY A 583 -27.82 -2.71 -4.09
C GLY A 583 -28.86 -2.23 -3.09
N MET A 584 -28.51 -1.33 -2.18
CA MET A 584 -29.43 -0.74 -1.21
C MET A 584 -30.53 0.08 -1.88
N GLU A 585 -30.20 0.91 -2.86
CA GLU A 585 -31.19 1.77 -3.52
C GLU A 585 -32.21 0.97 -4.36
N PHE A 586 -31.82 -0.21 -4.87
CA PHE A 586 -32.69 -1.06 -5.70
C PHE A 586 -33.32 -2.24 -4.95
N PHE A 587 -32.67 -2.77 -3.90
CA PHE A 587 -33.04 -4.04 -3.26
C PHE A 587 -33.29 -3.94 -1.75
N ALA A 588 -33.34 -2.73 -1.16
CA ALA A 588 -33.75 -2.56 0.23
C ALA A 588 -35.19 -3.03 0.46
N ASP A 589 -35.42 -3.75 1.57
CA ASP A 589 -36.72 -4.30 2.00
C ASP A 589 -37.39 -5.26 0.98
N VAL A 590 -36.66 -5.70 -0.06
CA VAL A 590 -37.16 -6.64 -1.08
C VAL A 590 -37.24 -8.07 -0.54
N VAL A 591 -36.25 -8.46 0.27
CA VAL A 591 -36.15 -9.80 0.85
C VAL A 591 -36.67 -9.76 2.28
N TYR A 592 -37.69 -10.57 2.59
CA TYR A 592 -38.28 -10.69 3.92
C TYR A 592 -38.56 -12.16 4.24
N PRO A 593 -38.80 -12.53 5.51
CA PRO A 593 -38.97 -13.94 5.86
C PRO A 593 -40.21 -14.57 5.19
N ASN A 594 -40.11 -15.82 4.73
CA ASN A 594 -41.13 -16.55 3.94
C ASN A 594 -41.46 -15.94 2.57
N CYS A 595 -40.56 -15.16 1.97
CA CYS A 595 -40.72 -14.71 0.58
C CYS A 595 -40.28 -15.79 -0.43
N CYS A 596 -40.22 -15.44 -1.72
CA CYS A 596 -39.65 -16.29 -2.80
C CYS A 596 -40.33 -17.66 -2.99
N ASN A 597 -41.60 -17.81 -2.61
CA ASN A 597 -42.30 -19.11 -2.65
C ASN A 597 -42.57 -19.64 -4.08
N THR A 598 -42.50 -18.79 -5.09
CA THR A 598 -42.72 -19.15 -6.50
C THR A 598 -41.47 -19.64 -7.23
N SER A 599 -40.28 -19.45 -6.63
CA SER A 599 -39.00 -19.80 -7.25
C SER A 599 -38.47 -21.15 -6.75
N THR A 600 -37.43 -21.64 -7.40
CA THR A 600 -36.75 -22.90 -7.01
C THR A 600 -35.99 -22.78 -5.68
N VAL A 601 -35.84 -21.58 -5.14
CA VAL A 601 -35.10 -21.29 -3.90
C VAL A 601 -36.01 -21.07 -2.68
N ALA A 602 -37.31 -21.35 -2.81
CA ALA A 602 -38.31 -21.17 -1.75
C ALA A 602 -37.89 -21.80 -0.41
N ASP A 603 -37.28 -23.00 -0.43
CA ASP A 603 -36.82 -23.69 0.77
C ASP A 603 -35.76 -22.90 1.56
N SER A 604 -34.97 -22.06 0.89
CA SER A 604 -33.91 -21.25 1.54
C SER A 604 -34.46 -20.02 2.26
N TYR A 605 -35.64 -19.54 1.87
CA TYR A 605 -36.27 -18.33 2.42
C TYR A 605 -37.40 -18.63 3.43
N ARG A 606 -37.65 -19.90 3.74
CA ARG A 606 -38.70 -20.32 4.67
C ARG A 606 -38.38 -19.96 6.13
N GLN A 607 -39.43 -19.70 6.89
CA GLN A 607 -39.45 -19.48 8.33
C GLN A 607 -40.79 -20.00 8.88
N ILE A 608 -40.83 -21.27 9.28
CA ILE A 608 -42.07 -21.95 9.70
C ILE A 608 -42.01 -22.28 11.19
N ASN A 609 -43.06 -21.90 11.92
CA ASN A 609 -43.24 -22.30 13.31
C ASN A 609 -43.75 -23.73 13.39
N VAL A 610 -42.90 -24.68 13.80
CA VAL A 610 -43.27 -26.08 14.01
C VAL A 610 -43.50 -26.32 15.50
N THR A 611 -44.75 -26.56 15.88
CA THR A 611 -45.12 -26.85 17.27
C THR A 611 -45.16 -28.36 17.52
N ILE A 612 -44.25 -28.86 18.34
CA ILE A 612 -44.23 -30.28 18.77
C ILE A 612 -44.47 -30.32 20.28
N GLY A 613 -45.70 -30.64 20.67
CA GLY A 613 -46.16 -30.56 22.06
C GLY A 613 -46.16 -29.12 22.58
N ASN A 614 -45.43 -28.83 23.67
CA ASN A 614 -45.30 -27.49 24.26
C ASN A 614 -44.09 -26.69 23.72
N ARG A 615 -43.31 -27.24 22.78
CA ARG A 615 -42.14 -26.55 22.21
C ARG A 615 -42.44 -26.09 20.79
N THR A 616 -42.32 -24.79 20.57
CA THR A 616 -42.31 -24.18 19.24
C THR A 616 -40.86 -24.12 18.77
N VAL A 617 -40.51 -24.93 17.77
CA VAL A 617 -39.21 -24.87 17.11
C VAL A 617 -39.40 -24.15 15.79
N LEU A 618 -38.57 -23.15 15.55
CA LEU A 618 -38.56 -22.37 14.33
C LEU A 618 -37.69 -23.10 13.29
N ASP A 619 -38.27 -23.49 12.16
CA ASP A 619 -37.56 -24.09 11.02
C ASP A 619 -37.28 -22.99 9.99
N GLU A 620 -36.00 -22.64 9.83
CA GLU A 620 -35.56 -21.47 9.06
C GLU A 620 -34.51 -21.85 8.01
N GLY A 621 -34.63 -21.26 6.82
CA GLY A 621 -33.61 -21.34 5.77
C GLY A 621 -32.53 -20.25 5.87
N TYR A 622 -32.68 -19.26 6.77
CA TYR A 622 -31.74 -18.17 7.08
C TYR A 622 -31.34 -17.20 5.95
N TYR A 623 -31.53 -17.52 4.67
CA TYR A 623 -31.11 -16.65 3.55
C TYR A 623 -31.84 -15.30 3.49
N TYR A 624 -32.97 -15.15 4.18
CA TYR A 624 -33.65 -13.86 4.31
C TYR A 624 -32.82 -12.82 5.10
N LEU A 625 -31.78 -13.24 5.85
CA LEU A 625 -30.85 -12.35 6.55
C LEU A 625 -29.86 -11.67 5.59
N ASN A 626 -29.64 -12.25 4.42
CA ASN A 626 -28.75 -11.72 3.38
C ASN A 626 -29.50 -10.70 2.53
N ASN A 627 -29.64 -9.50 3.10
CA ASN A 627 -30.40 -8.41 2.50
C ASN A 627 -29.53 -7.19 2.16
N PHE A 628 -30.18 -6.19 1.56
CA PHE A 628 -29.59 -4.89 1.21
C PHE A 628 -30.28 -3.74 1.97
N ASP A 629 -30.78 -4.01 3.18
CA ASP A 629 -31.54 -3.02 3.96
C ASP A 629 -30.65 -1.93 4.57
N ASN A 630 -29.36 -2.19 4.73
CA ASN A 630 -28.39 -1.21 5.20
C ASN A 630 -26.99 -1.53 4.66
N ILE A 631 -26.06 -0.58 4.82
CA ILE A 631 -24.72 -0.69 4.24
C ILE A 631 -23.91 -1.84 4.87
N LEU A 632 -24.16 -2.16 6.14
CA LEU A 632 -23.44 -3.22 6.86
C LEU A 632 -23.94 -4.61 6.43
N SER A 633 -25.26 -4.83 6.34
CA SER A 633 -25.82 -6.07 5.81
C SER A 633 -25.43 -6.26 4.35
N SER A 634 -25.49 -5.19 3.54
CA SER A 634 -25.02 -5.21 2.16
C SER A 634 -23.54 -5.61 2.05
N PHE A 635 -22.67 -5.13 2.94
CA PHE A 635 -21.25 -5.52 2.95
C PHE A 635 -21.05 -7.00 3.27
N VAL A 636 -21.82 -7.54 4.21
CA VAL A 636 -21.78 -8.98 4.52
C VAL A 636 -22.29 -9.79 3.34
N THR A 637 -23.43 -9.41 2.75
CA THR A 637 -24.00 -10.05 1.55
C THR A 637 -23.00 -10.04 0.39
N LEU A 638 -22.36 -8.90 0.08
CA LEU A 638 -21.35 -8.81 -0.98
C LEU A 638 -20.08 -9.61 -0.66
N PHE A 639 -19.69 -9.71 0.61
CA PHE A 639 -18.59 -10.57 1.05
C PHE A 639 -18.93 -12.04 0.80
N GLU A 640 -20.12 -12.50 1.16
CA GLU A 640 -20.58 -13.87 0.88
C GLU A 640 -20.60 -14.17 -0.62
N LEU A 641 -21.08 -13.23 -1.44
CA LEU A 641 -21.05 -13.35 -2.90
C LEU A 641 -19.62 -13.42 -3.46
N THR A 642 -18.64 -12.79 -2.81
CA THR A 642 -17.22 -12.85 -3.21
C THR A 642 -16.59 -14.20 -2.93
N VAL A 643 -17.11 -14.96 -1.96
CA VAL A 643 -16.68 -16.34 -1.70
C VAL A 643 -17.20 -17.31 -2.79
N VAL A 644 -18.13 -16.87 -3.63
CA VAL A 644 -18.66 -17.58 -4.82
C VAL A 644 -19.56 -18.80 -4.48
N ASN A 645 -19.60 -19.28 -3.24
CA ASN A 645 -20.48 -20.40 -2.89
C ASN A 645 -21.95 -19.96 -2.76
N ASN A 646 -22.88 -20.79 -3.26
CA ASN A 646 -24.34 -20.58 -3.16
C ASN A 646 -24.86 -19.19 -3.60
N TRP A 647 -24.09 -18.43 -4.36
CA TRP A 647 -24.40 -17.05 -4.72
C TRP A 647 -25.68 -16.93 -5.57
N TYR A 648 -25.98 -17.96 -6.36
CA TYR A 648 -27.17 -18.02 -7.19
C TYR A 648 -28.47 -18.07 -6.37
N ILE A 649 -28.43 -18.52 -5.11
CA ILE A 649 -29.60 -18.54 -4.22
C ILE A 649 -30.05 -17.11 -3.93
N THR A 650 -29.10 -16.24 -3.56
CA THR A 650 -29.34 -14.82 -3.32
C THR A 650 -29.78 -14.10 -4.60
N MET A 651 -29.14 -14.41 -5.74
CA MET A 651 -29.53 -13.86 -7.04
C MET A 651 -30.97 -14.24 -7.39
N GLU A 652 -31.32 -15.52 -7.40
CA GLU A 652 -32.67 -15.99 -7.76
C GLU A 652 -33.72 -15.48 -6.76
N GLY A 653 -33.39 -15.41 -5.47
CA GLY A 653 -34.25 -14.80 -4.45
C GLY A 653 -34.62 -13.36 -4.79
N VAL A 654 -33.63 -12.50 -5.07
CA VAL A 654 -33.89 -11.10 -5.46
C VAL A 654 -34.64 -11.00 -6.78
N THR A 655 -34.30 -11.84 -7.77
CA THR A 655 -34.99 -11.82 -9.08
C THR A 655 -36.46 -12.20 -8.98
N SER A 656 -36.80 -13.12 -8.06
CA SER A 656 -38.18 -13.56 -7.85
C SER A 656 -39.09 -12.46 -7.30
N MET A 657 -38.51 -11.49 -6.58
CA MET A 657 -39.24 -10.34 -6.03
C MET A 657 -39.15 -9.10 -6.91
N THR A 658 -38.21 -9.04 -7.87
CA THR A 658 -37.95 -7.86 -8.70
C THR A 658 -38.13 -8.14 -10.19
N THR A 659 -37.06 -8.09 -10.97
CA THR A 659 -37.05 -8.34 -12.42
C THR A 659 -35.80 -9.13 -12.82
N HIS A 660 -35.84 -9.76 -14.00
CA HIS A 660 -34.70 -10.50 -14.56
C HIS A 660 -33.43 -9.64 -14.74
N TRP A 661 -33.57 -8.31 -14.89
CA TRP A 661 -32.43 -7.39 -14.99
C TRP A 661 -31.56 -7.35 -13.73
N SER A 662 -32.10 -7.75 -12.57
CA SER A 662 -31.29 -7.89 -11.35
C SER A 662 -30.22 -8.98 -11.47
N ARG A 663 -30.41 -10.01 -12.34
CA ARG A 663 -29.35 -11.00 -12.64
C ARG A 663 -28.08 -10.33 -13.16
N LEU A 664 -28.23 -9.29 -13.98
CA LEU A 664 -27.10 -8.54 -14.54
C LEU A 664 -26.26 -7.87 -13.44
N TYR A 665 -26.89 -7.40 -12.36
CA TYR A 665 -26.18 -6.83 -11.20
C TYR A 665 -25.26 -7.89 -10.56
N PHE A 666 -25.78 -9.07 -10.25
CA PHE A 666 -25.01 -10.14 -9.61
C PHE A 666 -23.93 -10.71 -10.53
N MET A 667 -24.23 -10.92 -11.81
CA MET A 667 -23.24 -11.38 -12.80
C MET A 667 -22.12 -10.34 -13.00
N THR A 668 -22.45 -9.05 -13.07
CA THR A 668 -21.45 -7.98 -13.18
C THR A 668 -20.59 -7.90 -11.92
N PHE A 669 -21.21 -8.03 -10.74
CA PHE A 669 -20.48 -8.09 -9.48
C PHE A 669 -19.50 -9.27 -9.43
N TYR A 670 -19.94 -10.46 -9.86
CA TYR A 670 -19.08 -11.64 -9.93
C TYR A 670 -17.85 -11.40 -10.82
N ILE A 671 -18.05 -10.91 -12.04
CA ILE A 671 -16.95 -10.65 -12.99
C ILE A 671 -15.96 -9.64 -12.39
N VAL A 672 -16.46 -8.53 -11.84
CA VAL A 672 -15.61 -7.49 -11.24
C VAL A 672 -14.85 -8.01 -10.01
N THR A 673 -15.53 -8.67 -9.08
CA THR A 673 -14.89 -9.15 -7.84
C THR A 673 -13.90 -10.29 -8.13
N MET A 674 -14.16 -11.16 -9.11
CA MET A 674 -13.24 -12.21 -9.54
C MET A 674 -11.93 -11.62 -10.08
N VAL A 675 -12.01 -10.63 -10.97
CA VAL A 675 -10.82 -9.95 -11.51
C VAL A 675 -10.05 -9.24 -10.40
N VAL A 676 -10.73 -8.47 -9.56
CA VAL A 676 -10.09 -7.72 -8.48
C VAL A 676 -9.43 -8.67 -7.48
N MET A 677 -10.10 -9.74 -7.05
CA MET A 677 -9.54 -10.68 -6.08
C MET A 677 -8.36 -11.47 -6.65
N THR A 678 -8.41 -11.87 -7.91
CA THR A 678 -7.30 -12.62 -8.53
C THR A 678 -6.06 -11.76 -8.69
N ILE A 679 -6.20 -10.50 -9.10
CA ILE A 679 -5.10 -9.52 -9.12
C ILE A 679 -4.52 -9.35 -7.71
N ILE A 680 -5.36 -9.16 -6.69
CA ILE A 680 -4.91 -8.96 -5.30
C ILE A 680 -4.13 -10.18 -4.79
N VAL A 681 -4.68 -11.39 -4.97
CA VAL A 681 -4.05 -12.64 -4.50
C VAL A 681 -2.72 -12.89 -5.21
N ALA A 682 -2.71 -12.79 -6.54
CA ALA A 682 -1.52 -13.06 -7.34
C ALA A 682 -0.37 -12.11 -6.98
N PHE A 683 -0.66 -10.82 -6.83
CA PHE A 683 0.31 -9.81 -6.44
C PHE A 683 0.88 -10.00 -5.03
N ILE A 684 0.02 -10.36 -4.07
CA ILE A 684 0.47 -10.65 -2.70
C ILE A 684 1.37 -11.89 -2.72
N LEU A 685 0.99 -12.92 -3.47
CA LEU A 685 1.74 -14.16 -3.56
C LEU A 685 3.11 -13.94 -4.22
N ASP A 686 3.19 -13.17 -5.30
CA ASP A 686 4.45 -12.86 -5.97
C ASP A 686 5.42 -12.11 -5.03
N ALA A 687 4.94 -11.05 -4.38
CA ALA A 687 5.71 -10.30 -3.39
C ALA A 687 6.19 -11.17 -2.21
N PHE A 688 5.32 -12.08 -1.75
CA PHE A 688 5.59 -12.98 -0.65
C PHE A 688 6.65 -14.03 -1.03
N VAL A 689 6.49 -14.67 -2.19
CA VAL A 689 7.41 -15.68 -2.72
C VAL A 689 8.77 -15.07 -3.01
N PHE A 690 8.81 -13.89 -3.62
CA PHE A 690 10.06 -13.14 -3.86
C PHE A 690 10.81 -12.87 -2.55
N ARG A 691 10.14 -12.30 -1.52
CA ARG A 691 10.79 -12.03 -0.22
C ARG A 691 11.25 -13.31 0.47
N MET A 692 10.45 -14.38 0.43
CA MET A 692 10.81 -15.64 1.07
C MET A 692 12.05 -16.27 0.39
N ASN A 693 12.12 -16.24 -0.95
CA ASN A 693 13.26 -16.72 -1.70
C ASN A 693 14.51 -15.86 -1.47
N TYR A 694 14.35 -14.54 -1.40
CA TYR A 694 15.42 -13.60 -1.09
C TYR A 694 15.99 -13.83 0.32
N SER A 695 15.11 -13.94 1.33
CA SER A 695 15.49 -14.25 2.71
C SER A 695 16.23 -15.58 2.84
N ARG A 696 15.96 -16.55 1.95
CA ARG A 696 16.69 -17.82 1.91
C ARG A 696 18.08 -17.68 1.28
N LYS A 697 18.23 -16.87 0.22
CA LYS A 697 19.51 -16.65 -0.49
C LYS A 697 20.50 -15.83 0.36
N ASN A 698 20.03 -14.81 1.08
CA ASN A 698 20.89 -13.86 1.81
C ASN A 698 21.10 -14.23 3.29
N LYS A 699 21.05 -15.53 3.63
CA LYS A 699 21.43 -16.02 4.96
C LYS A 699 22.96 -16.06 5.08
N GLU A 700 23.56 -14.91 5.33
CA GLU A 700 24.84 -14.90 6.04
C GLU A 700 24.55 -15.10 7.54
N PRO A 701 25.37 -15.89 8.26
CA PRO A 701 25.23 -16.06 9.71
C PRO A 701 25.65 -14.76 10.41
N LEU A 702 24.75 -13.77 10.46
CA LEU A 702 24.93 -12.60 11.30
C LEU A 702 24.82 -13.01 12.77
N LEU A 703 25.77 -12.51 13.57
CA LEU A 703 25.93 -12.83 15.00
C LEU A 703 24.78 -12.33 15.88
N ASP A 704 23.96 -11.38 15.39
CA ASP A 704 22.85 -10.77 16.14
C ASP A 704 21.49 -10.87 15.42
N PRO A 705 20.46 -11.48 16.02
CA PRO A 705 19.11 -11.59 15.43
C PRO A 705 18.37 -10.24 15.36
N GLU A 706 18.87 -9.18 16.00
CA GLU A 706 18.30 -7.83 15.90
C GLU A 706 18.67 -7.11 14.59
N ASP A 707 19.71 -7.56 13.88
CA ASP A 707 20.18 -6.96 12.62
C ASP A 707 19.40 -7.46 11.39
N GLU A 708 18.51 -8.46 11.53
CA GLU A 708 17.68 -8.97 10.43
C GLU A 708 16.60 -7.95 9.97
N ASN A 709 16.14 -7.04 10.84
CA ASN A 709 14.89 -6.29 10.68
C ASN A 709 14.96 -4.98 9.88
N GLY A 710 16.08 -4.68 9.21
CA GLY A 710 16.20 -3.44 8.45
C GLY A 710 17.46 -3.35 7.60
N ILE A 711 17.67 -2.17 7.01
CA ILE A 711 18.96 -1.83 6.40
C ILE A 711 19.77 -1.08 7.46
N VAL A 712 20.98 -1.55 7.70
CA VAL A 712 21.88 -1.06 8.73
C VAL A 712 23.09 -0.42 8.06
N PHE A 713 23.39 0.82 8.45
CA PHE A 713 24.59 1.54 8.03
C PHE A 713 25.46 1.81 9.24
N GLU A 714 26.73 1.43 9.16
CA GLU A 714 27.73 1.78 10.16
C GLU A 714 28.48 3.02 9.68
N ALA A 715 28.56 4.05 10.54
CA ALA A 715 29.35 5.25 10.30
C ALA A 715 30.24 5.50 11.52
N GLU A 716 31.54 5.41 11.30
CA GLU A 716 32.54 5.75 12.31
C GLU A 716 32.80 7.26 12.28
N VAL A 717 32.88 7.92 13.43
CA VAL A 717 33.18 9.36 13.53
C VAL A 717 34.46 9.53 14.33
N SER A 718 35.45 10.19 13.74
CA SER A 718 36.71 10.53 14.42
C SER A 718 36.57 11.84 15.20
N ARG A 719 37.39 12.02 16.23
CA ARG A 719 37.42 13.25 17.03
C ARG A 719 37.73 14.49 16.18
N ASP A 720 38.66 14.37 15.25
CA ASP A 720 39.10 15.48 14.39
C ASP A 720 37.98 15.94 13.44
N GLU A 721 37.24 15.01 12.85
CA GLU A 721 36.07 15.32 12.02
C GLU A 721 34.96 16.00 12.83
N ALA A 722 34.72 15.54 14.06
CA ALA A 722 33.71 16.14 14.95
C ALA A 722 34.11 17.58 15.34
N LEU A 723 35.40 17.83 15.60
CA LEU A 723 35.92 19.17 15.89
C LEU A 723 35.82 20.09 14.67
N ALA A 724 36.25 19.64 13.49
CA ALA A 724 36.16 20.41 12.26
C ALA A 724 34.70 20.79 11.93
N THR A 725 33.77 19.85 12.14
CA THR A 725 32.33 20.10 11.97
C THR A 725 31.82 21.10 13.00
N LEU A 726 32.25 21.00 14.25
CA LEU A 726 31.83 21.91 15.32
C LEU A 726 32.35 23.34 15.08
N GLU A 727 33.56 23.51 14.57
CA GLU A 727 34.09 24.81 14.15
C GLU A 727 33.31 25.41 12.99
N LEU A 728 32.99 24.60 11.97
CA LEU A 728 32.14 25.02 10.86
C LEU A 728 30.77 25.49 11.36
N TYR A 729 30.15 24.76 12.29
CA TYR A 729 28.87 25.15 12.88
C TYR A 729 28.99 26.41 13.75
N LYS A 730 30.09 26.61 14.49
CA LYS A 730 30.33 27.88 15.22
C LYS A 730 30.40 29.09 14.27
N GLN A 731 31.04 28.93 13.11
CA GLN A 731 31.16 29.99 12.11
C GLN A 731 29.85 30.27 11.35
N THR A 732 28.99 29.27 11.21
CA THR A 732 27.77 29.35 10.38
C THR A 732 26.49 29.67 11.20
N CYS A 733 26.63 29.93 12.50
CA CYS A 733 25.56 30.26 13.47
C CYS A 733 24.24 29.47 13.34
N PRO A 734 24.15 28.24 13.88
CA PRO A 734 22.88 27.60 14.21
C PRO A 734 22.62 27.68 15.72
N GLY A 735 21.35 27.69 16.11
CA GLY A 735 20.90 27.85 17.50
C GLY A 735 21.58 26.90 18.50
N LEU A 736 21.57 27.30 19.78
CA LEU A 736 22.26 26.65 20.91
C LEU A 736 22.07 25.12 20.98
N SER A 737 20.90 24.61 20.56
CA SER A 737 20.60 23.17 20.52
C SER A 737 21.46 22.37 19.54
N SER A 738 21.84 22.95 18.40
CA SER A 738 22.67 22.28 17.38
C SER A 738 24.09 22.09 17.90
N LEU A 739 24.66 23.10 18.56
CA LEU A 739 25.97 23.05 19.19
C LEU A 739 26.00 22.04 20.35
N ASN A 740 24.97 22.04 21.20
CA ASN A 740 24.86 21.06 22.31
C ASN A 740 24.82 19.61 21.80
N SER A 741 24.17 19.35 20.66
CA SER A 741 24.09 17.99 20.09
C SER A 741 25.45 17.45 19.63
N LEU A 742 26.28 18.31 19.01
CA LEU A 742 27.63 17.97 18.55
C LEU A 742 28.63 17.93 19.72
N GLN A 743 28.51 18.85 20.67
CA GLN A 743 29.29 18.82 21.92
C GLN A 743 29.00 17.55 22.73
N GLY A 744 27.76 17.06 22.72
CA GLY A 744 27.40 15.77 23.30
C GLY A 744 28.15 14.58 22.69
N VAL A 745 28.54 14.65 21.41
CA VAL A 745 29.39 13.62 20.77
C VAL A 745 30.80 13.64 21.34
N LEU A 746 31.38 14.84 21.51
CA LEU A 746 32.71 15.00 22.11
C LEU A 746 32.73 14.53 23.57
N VAL A 747 31.73 14.90 24.36
CA VAL A 747 31.59 14.44 25.75
C VAL A 747 31.44 12.92 25.83
N ALA A 748 30.72 12.31 24.89
CA ALA A 748 30.61 10.85 24.83
C ALA A 748 31.94 10.17 24.46
N MET A 749 32.74 10.76 23.57
CA MET A 749 34.10 10.30 23.27
C MET A 749 35.03 10.45 24.48
N ASP A 750 34.97 11.57 25.20
CA ASP A 750 35.77 11.80 26.40
C ASP A 750 35.40 10.81 27.54
N ARG A 751 34.12 10.48 27.70
CA ARG A 751 33.65 9.48 28.69
C ARG A 751 34.08 8.05 28.36
N SER A 752 34.17 7.71 27.08
CA SER A 752 34.54 6.36 26.62
C SER A 752 36.04 6.17 26.45
N GLY A 753 36.85 7.24 26.57
CA GLY A 753 38.30 7.20 26.37
C GLY A 753 38.73 6.81 24.95
N SER A 754 37.82 6.83 23.98
CA SER A 754 38.04 6.37 22.60
C SER A 754 38.14 7.54 21.63
N SER A 755 39.06 7.47 20.66
CA SER A 755 39.27 8.51 19.63
C SER A 755 38.27 8.45 18.47
N PHE A 756 37.51 7.36 18.38
CA PHE A 756 36.45 7.12 17.39
C PHE A 756 35.17 6.67 18.09
N LEU A 757 34.01 7.08 17.56
CA LEU A 757 32.72 6.60 17.99
C LEU A 757 31.95 6.01 16.80
N VAL A 758 31.43 4.79 16.96
CA VAL A 758 30.64 4.14 15.92
C VAL A 758 29.16 4.46 16.09
N TYR A 759 28.55 4.97 15.04
CA TYR A 759 27.11 5.19 14.95
C TYR A 759 26.47 4.17 14.02
N LEU A 760 25.27 3.75 14.39
CA LEU A 760 24.45 2.82 13.65
C LEU A 760 23.20 3.53 13.13
N GLY A 761 23.11 3.68 11.81
CA GLY A 761 21.93 4.15 11.10
C GLY A 761 21.01 2.97 10.80
N ARG A 762 19.78 3.00 11.31
CA ARG A 762 18.78 1.95 11.04
C ARG A 762 17.55 2.54 10.35
N ARG A 763 17.08 1.88 9.29
CA ARG A 763 15.75 2.11 8.70
C ARG A 763 15.02 0.80 8.42
N SER A 764 13.69 0.84 8.54
CA SER A 764 12.83 -0.26 8.09
C SER A 764 12.87 -0.34 6.57
N ARG A 765 12.77 -1.56 6.04
CA ARG A 765 12.62 -1.78 4.60
C ARG A 765 11.29 -1.21 4.12
N THR A 766 11.30 -0.66 2.93
CA THR A 766 10.15 -0.07 2.26
C THR A 766 9.81 -0.87 1.02
N LYS A 767 8.60 -0.70 0.49
CA LYS A 767 8.17 -1.34 -0.75
C LYS A 767 9.13 -1.10 -1.92
N SER A 768 9.72 0.09 -2.01
CA SER A 768 10.67 0.42 -3.08
C SER A 768 11.95 -0.37 -2.97
N ASP A 769 12.41 -0.70 -1.76
CA ASP A 769 13.61 -1.52 -1.58
C ASP A 769 13.40 -2.95 -2.09
N LEU A 770 12.18 -3.49 -1.92
CA LEU A 770 11.81 -4.80 -2.44
C LEU A 770 11.71 -4.77 -3.96
N SER A 771 11.00 -3.78 -4.53
CA SER A 771 10.87 -3.62 -5.99
C SER A 771 12.21 -3.35 -6.66
N MET A 772 13.10 -2.59 -6.02
CA MET A 772 14.44 -2.31 -6.54
C MET A 772 15.29 -3.58 -6.63
N LYS A 773 15.14 -4.50 -5.66
CA LYS A 773 15.76 -5.82 -5.72
C LYS A 773 15.11 -6.77 -6.71
N MET A 774 13.80 -6.63 -6.92
CA MET A 774 13.05 -7.46 -7.87
C MET A 774 13.43 -7.18 -9.32
N TYR A 775 13.75 -5.92 -9.63
CA TYR A 775 14.12 -5.46 -10.97
C TYR A 775 15.60 -5.07 -11.09
N GLU A 776 16.47 -5.57 -10.21
CA GLU A 776 17.88 -5.14 -10.10
C GLU A 776 18.66 -5.24 -11.42
N GLU A 777 18.44 -6.32 -12.19
CA GLU A 777 19.10 -6.58 -13.46
C GLU A 777 18.74 -5.56 -14.56
N GLU A 778 17.53 -5.00 -14.52
CA GLU A 778 17.01 -4.09 -15.55
C GLU A 778 17.20 -2.61 -15.21
N ILE A 779 17.43 -2.27 -13.94
CA ILE A 779 17.53 -0.88 -13.49
C ILE A 779 18.68 -0.13 -14.15
N GLN A 780 19.81 -0.81 -14.40
CA GLN A 780 20.96 -0.18 -15.07
C GLN A 780 20.64 0.19 -16.51
N GLU A 781 19.88 -0.65 -17.21
CA GLU A 781 19.40 -0.37 -18.56
C GLU A 781 18.47 0.84 -18.57
N TRP A 782 17.53 0.92 -17.63
CA TRP A 782 16.62 2.07 -17.51
C TRP A 782 17.37 3.38 -17.25
N TYR A 783 18.46 3.33 -16.48
CA TYR A 783 19.30 4.51 -16.26
C TYR A 783 20.07 4.91 -17.51
N ALA A 784 20.62 3.95 -18.25
CA ALA A 784 21.29 4.24 -19.51
C ALA A 784 20.34 4.87 -20.54
N GLU A 785 19.12 4.33 -20.66
CA GLU A 785 18.06 4.87 -21.51
C GLU A 785 17.67 6.30 -21.10
N TYR A 786 17.46 6.53 -19.80
CA TYR A 786 17.17 7.86 -19.27
C TYR A 786 18.30 8.87 -19.56
N SER A 787 19.55 8.47 -19.39
CA SER A 787 20.69 9.33 -19.73
C SER A 787 20.75 9.65 -21.22
N ARG A 788 20.40 8.69 -22.10
CA ARG A 788 20.29 8.92 -23.56
C ARG A 788 19.19 9.91 -23.91
N GLU A 789 18.04 9.81 -23.24
CA GLU A 789 16.92 10.73 -23.48
C GLU A 789 17.23 12.17 -23.07
N ASN A 790 18.01 12.39 -22.00
CA ASN A 790 18.32 13.73 -21.50
C ASN A 790 19.57 14.39 -22.12
N LEU A 791 20.28 13.70 -23.02
CA LEU A 791 21.38 14.30 -23.79
C LEU A 791 20.83 15.29 -24.84
N PRO A 792 21.49 16.45 -25.06
CA PRO A 792 21.13 17.39 -26.12
C PRO A 792 21.12 16.69 -27.50
N GLN A 793 20.22 17.09 -28.41
CA GLN A 793 20.07 16.49 -29.75
C GLN A 793 21.38 16.41 -30.55
N SER A 794 22.36 17.30 -30.30
CA SER A 794 23.69 17.27 -30.95
C SER A 794 24.51 16.02 -30.59
N ASP A 795 24.42 15.54 -29.34
CA ASP A 795 25.24 14.45 -28.82
C ASP A 795 24.61 13.07 -29.06
N ARG A 796 23.29 13.00 -29.30
CA ARG A 796 22.61 11.75 -29.70
C ARG A 796 23.20 11.16 -30.98
N SER A 797 23.54 12.02 -31.95
CA SER A 797 24.12 11.61 -33.24
C SER A 797 25.57 11.12 -33.16
N LEU A 798 26.32 11.57 -32.14
CA LEU A 798 27.70 11.16 -31.91
C LEU A 798 27.77 9.81 -31.20
N VAL A 799 26.88 9.58 -30.22
CA VAL A 799 26.78 8.29 -29.51
C VAL A 799 26.24 7.18 -30.42
N GLU A 800 25.31 7.48 -31.33
CA GLU A 800 24.88 6.51 -32.36
C GLU A 800 26.00 6.15 -33.35
N ARG A 801 26.93 7.08 -33.63
CA ARG A 801 28.10 6.81 -34.49
C ARG A 801 29.23 6.06 -33.80
N GLU A 802 29.41 6.21 -32.49
CA GLU A 802 30.47 5.51 -31.75
C GLU A 802 30.14 4.02 -31.45
N LEU A 803 28.88 3.61 -31.61
CA LEU A 803 28.43 2.24 -31.37
C LEU A 803 28.24 1.39 -32.65
N GLU A 804 28.38 1.97 -33.84
CA GLU A 804 28.56 1.21 -35.09
C GLU A 804 30.03 0.76 -35.26
N ILE A 805 30.52 -0.04 -34.33
CA ILE A 805 31.74 -0.83 -34.55
C ILE A 805 31.29 -2.19 -35.12
N PRO A 806 31.71 -2.59 -36.34
CA PRO A 806 31.35 -3.90 -36.87
C PRO A 806 31.92 -5.01 -35.97
N PRO A 807 31.23 -6.15 -35.82
CA PRO A 807 31.74 -7.24 -35.00
C PRO A 807 33.10 -7.72 -35.52
N PRO A 808 34.04 -8.13 -34.64
CA PRO A 808 35.29 -8.72 -35.08
C PRO A 808 34.99 -10.03 -35.82
N CYS A 809 35.69 -10.25 -36.95
CA CYS A 809 35.64 -11.49 -37.72
C CYS A 809 35.86 -12.72 -36.83
N PRO A 810 35.18 -13.85 -37.10
CA PRO A 810 35.43 -15.09 -36.36
C PRO A 810 36.82 -15.65 -36.70
N ASP A 811 37.60 -15.96 -35.66
CA ASP A 811 38.85 -16.72 -35.80
C ASP A 811 38.58 -18.11 -36.42
N PRO A 812 39.52 -18.65 -37.22
CA PRO A 812 39.33 -19.93 -37.90
C PRO A 812 39.35 -21.10 -36.91
N GLU A 813 38.39 -22.02 -37.05
CA GLU A 813 38.30 -23.26 -36.28
C GLU A 813 39.59 -24.10 -36.37
N PRO A 814 40.03 -24.75 -35.28
CA PRO A 814 41.15 -25.68 -35.32
C PRO A 814 40.72 -27.01 -35.98
N GLN A 815 41.43 -27.38 -37.04
CA GLN A 815 41.27 -28.68 -37.72
C GLN A 815 41.50 -29.87 -36.75
N PRO A 816 40.77 -30.99 -36.91
CA PRO A 816 40.96 -32.18 -36.09
C PRO A 816 42.25 -32.91 -36.49
N ASN A 817 43.13 -33.11 -35.51
CA ASN A 817 44.32 -33.96 -35.65
C ASN A 817 43.92 -35.39 -36.02
N SER A 818 44.34 -35.83 -37.20
CA SER A 818 44.36 -37.23 -37.61
C SER A 818 45.57 -37.92 -36.96
N GLN A 819 45.33 -38.68 -35.89
CA GLN A 819 46.30 -39.66 -35.41
C GLN A 819 46.14 -40.96 -36.20
N GLY A 820 47.12 -41.23 -37.06
CA GLY A 820 47.44 -42.57 -37.57
C GLY A 820 48.41 -43.30 -36.64
N PRO A 821 48.47 -44.65 -36.69
CA PRO A 821 48.84 -45.49 -35.57
C PRO A 821 50.35 -45.75 -35.48
N LEU A 822 50.87 -45.86 -34.26
CA LEU A 822 52.13 -46.52 -33.97
C LEU A 822 51.93 -47.49 -32.80
N SER A 823 52.37 -48.71 -33.07
CA SER A 823 52.15 -49.96 -32.38
C SER A 823 53.18 -50.22 -31.27
N ILE A 824 52.93 -51.31 -30.51
CA ILE A 824 53.84 -52.08 -29.62
C ILE A 824 53.92 -51.47 -28.20
N ASN A 825 53.45 -52.11 -27.11
CA ASN A 825 53.39 -53.52 -26.72
C ASN A 825 52.13 -53.81 -25.90
#